data_AF-Q8A6T4-F1
#
_entry.id   AF-Q8A6T4-F1
#
_cell.length_a   1.000
_cell.length_b   1.000
_cell.length_c   1.000
_cell.angle_alpha   90.00
_cell.angle_beta   90.00
_cell.angle_gamma   90.00
#
_symmetry.space_group_name_H-M   'P 1'
#
loop_
_entity.id
_entity.type
_entity.pdbx_description
1 polymer ?
#
loop_
_entity_poly.entity_id
_entity_poly.type
_entity_poly.pdbx_seq_one_letter_code
_entity_poly.pdbx_strand_id
1 'polypeptide(L)'
;MNKKFLSVILFGALMTVSTGTFVSCKDYDDDINNLQEQIDGQKNDLNSKITAVESSISSLQTAQSSLQSEIAAAKDEASKAALAAQEAAIATAKAELEKVKAELQAADKADMATVDGKLAEISGRIQTLEQFKTTTETTLAALSAADTNLQKSITTLQADVLANAEQIGRNKAAIEAQIAALEAYKGTNDDAIAGLKADLEKLQAGELTEAMVAKIAAQVTEVVGAKLELISAAFSKAVTHVELCDYTFGGGNEDHIIAGASSRMDLRTTLAVEDRVFGKGSTDEVEAKAYTIANQKEFKKGERAFLTDSVLIRVSPTNATLTEGQISFVNSALGNLDKLVTVEKVEQFKGTVTRGISANGLWKVVFKLNKENYTEENYLKAAKFDYKNGTAEDRLVKELKNIRYAVAVTDKPGDVERNVTSGYDLFLGSDYEPQYQLTFKVNDKNVSALRNRFQQAEDQTYVADANKKLLYDYKWNVDNGERVEKDGSYESIIDATYSSGTWRDQDLWWNGDNRNTKSFFSTKVGEKFTVELDGYDDDQISGIYGFYVVLDEQRAVESAPSEIRAWNSYESDIKGLNTITTNSKIEMSIDTEKADGDIIGFRVYAVNHDGSLVDPDGKAFYVAVGDIDAMTTTLKADYIPVWDATAGDYKRVVEFALDEEIQQMLVDKYNEGYSYSSLVVDKDNNPTATTAFIRRFNFDNDKVMNITLSNSLSQYKDNGTYKMYFNILNKKKVVVKKVAIEITKKLPEFPAAFSAKANQFDAEGAKVVEVTDATWNSNPVHNLGTAFNGISDPDNSIIDHNYTFTCSEKKIVFNSTLNDNRYGFKLDVNDKDAAADLFADKSAGKIYDINVSYIYNNVSSESVDNSYTVKAPAAKNFKLRLVCGEGFTSEWKNFDDKKNPIKQVLKYTDRETKVKLADILKFKKGGVDYTSTFSADNIKECHLASNSVDDEYFTVTFDAVNQEFVFTSKQSANPPTSDVTATLKFTMVDSFGHENAEEYPYFTIKEK
;
A
#
# COMPACT_ATOMS: atom_id res chain seq x y z
N MET A 1 -48.53 -77.76 20.18
CA MET A 1 -48.33 -79.20 19.86
C MET A 1 -49.59 -79.81 19.23
N ASN A 2 -49.99 -79.44 18.00
CA ASN A 2 -51.06 -80.18 17.27
C ASN A 2 -51.05 -79.99 15.74
N LYS A 3 -49.87 -79.77 15.12
CA LYS A 3 -49.75 -79.82 13.65
C LYS A 3 -48.57 -80.64 13.13
N LYS A 4 -47.68 -81.12 14.01
CA LYS A 4 -46.60 -82.05 13.65
C LYS A 4 -47.09 -83.46 13.32
N PHE A 5 -48.30 -83.84 13.76
CA PHE A 5 -48.87 -85.16 13.47
C PHE A 5 -49.50 -85.30 12.07
N LEU A 6 -49.89 -84.19 11.42
CA LEU A 6 -50.49 -84.23 10.08
C LEU A 6 -49.44 -84.41 8.97
N SER A 7 -48.20 -83.96 9.24
CA SER A 7 -47.09 -84.04 8.27
C SER A 7 -46.46 -85.44 8.18
N VAL A 8 -46.60 -86.27 9.21
CA VAL A 8 -46.01 -87.62 9.27
C VAL A 8 -46.84 -88.64 8.49
N ILE A 9 -48.17 -88.50 8.48
CA ILE A 9 -49.05 -89.37 7.68
C ILE A 9 -48.99 -89.00 6.18
N LEU A 10 -48.82 -87.71 5.87
CA LEU A 10 -48.67 -87.23 4.49
C LEU A 10 -47.33 -87.66 3.85
N PHE A 11 -46.25 -87.79 4.65
CA PHE A 11 -44.97 -88.34 4.20
C PHE A 11 -44.96 -89.87 4.10
N GLY A 12 -45.73 -90.56 4.95
CA GLY A 12 -45.89 -92.02 4.88
C GLY A 12 -46.62 -92.49 3.61
N ALA A 13 -47.57 -91.70 3.09
CA ALA A 13 -48.32 -92.04 1.87
C ALA A 13 -47.54 -91.78 0.56
N LEU A 14 -46.52 -90.91 0.59
CA LEU A 14 -45.72 -90.56 -0.60
C LEU A 14 -44.58 -91.57 -0.86
N MET A 15 -44.21 -92.37 0.15
CA MET A 15 -43.12 -93.36 0.05
C MET A 15 -43.56 -94.73 -0.51
N THR A 16 -44.87 -94.97 -0.75
CA THR A 16 -45.38 -96.27 -1.23
C THR A 16 -45.72 -96.33 -2.72
N VAL A 17 -45.47 -95.27 -3.51
CA VAL A 17 -45.72 -95.26 -4.97
C VAL A 17 -44.54 -94.65 -5.74
N SER A 18 -43.41 -95.34 -5.77
CA SER A 18 -42.36 -95.12 -6.78
C SER A 18 -41.32 -96.25 -6.77
N THR A 19 -41.76 -97.48 -7.02
CA THR A 19 -40.85 -98.49 -7.58
C THR A 19 -40.48 -98.07 -9.00
N GLY A 20 -39.27 -97.53 -9.20
CA GLY A 20 -38.77 -97.18 -10.52
C GLY A 20 -37.32 -96.69 -10.47
N THR A 21 -36.41 -97.57 -10.87
CA THR A 21 -35.00 -97.33 -11.27
C THR A 21 -34.07 -96.68 -10.25
N PHE A 22 -33.31 -97.52 -9.54
CA PHE A 22 -32.05 -97.13 -8.91
C PHE A 22 -31.05 -96.71 -10.00
N VAL A 23 -30.73 -95.42 -10.08
CA VAL A 23 -29.55 -94.92 -10.80
C VAL A 23 -28.35 -95.19 -9.89
N SER A 24 -27.41 -96.01 -10.34
CA SER A 24 -26.27 -96.44 -9.52
C SER A 24 -25.32 -95.27 -9.26
N CYS A 25 -24.64 -95.25 -8.10
CA CYS A 25 -23.66 -94.22 -7.69
C CYS A 25 -22.51 -93.99 -8.70
N LYS A 26 -22.39 -94.85 -9.71
CA LYS A 26 -21.43 -94.70 -10.81
C LYS A 26 -21.63 -93.43 -11.64
N ASP A 27 -22.88 -93.01 -11.88
CA ASP A 27 -23.13 -91.84 -12.74
C ASP A 27 -22.63 -90.54 -12.09
N TYR A 28 -22.74 -90.39 -10.76
CA TYR A 28 -22.25 -89.19 -10.06
C TYR A 28 -20.72 -89.10 -9.98
N ASP A 29 -20.03 -90.23 -9.78
CA ASP A 29 -18.55 -90.26 -9.82
C ASP A 29 -18.03 -90.02 -11.24
N ASP A 30 -18.69 -90.56 -12.26
CA ASP A 30 -18.34 -90.35 -13.67
C ASP A 30 -18.59 -88.87 -14.09
N ASP A 31 -19.65 -88.21 -13.61
CA ASP A 31 -19.95 -86.79 -13.86
C ASP A 31 -18.90 -85.85 -13.21
N ILE A 32 -18.46 -86.14 -11.98
CA ILE A 32 -17.43 -85.34 -11.28
C ILE A 32 -16.07 -85.46 -11.98
N ASN A 33 -15.68 -86.67 -12.39
CA ASN A 33 -14.45 -86.87 -13.15
C ASN A 33 -14.49 -86.12 -14.49
N ASN A 34 -15.62 -86.15 -15.20
CA ASN A 34 -15.78 -85.41 -16.46
C ASN A 34 -15.67 -83.89 -16.27
N LEU A 35 -16.24 -83.34 -15.20
CA LEU A 35 -16.08 -81.92 -14.86
C LEU A 35 -14.62 -81.56 -14.50
N GLN A 36 -13.92 -82.43 -13.78
CA GLN A 36 -12.51 -82.23 -13.44
C GLN A 36 -11.62 -82.27 -14.70
N GLU A 37 -11.88 -83.20 -15.63
CA GLU A 37 -11.23 -83.25 -16.94
C GLU A 37 -11.52 -82.01 -17.80
N GLN A 38 -12.75 -81.47 -17.76
CA GLN A 38 -13.09 -80.21 -18.44
C GLN A 38 -12.36 -79.01 -17.84
N ILE A 39 -12.25 -78.94 -16.50
CA ILE A 39 -11.52 -77.87 -15.80
C ILE A 39 -10.02 -77.93 -16.14
N ASP A 40 -9.41 -79.11 -16.12
CA ASP A 40 -8.00 -79.28 -16.48
C ASP A 40 -7.76 -79.00 -17.98
N GLY A 41 -8.71 -79.37 -18.84
CA GLY A 41 -8.72 -79.00 -20.25
C GLY A 41 -8.75 -77.48 -20.46
N GLN A 42 -9.64 -76.78 -19.76
CA GLN A 42 -9.72 -75.30 -19.81
C GLN A 42 -8.45 -74.64 -19.27
N LYS A 43 -7.88 -75.15 -18.17
CA LYS A 43 -6.60 -74.65 -17.61
C LYS A 43 -5.45 -74.74 -18.62
N ASN A 44 -5.37 -75.85 -19.35
CA ASN A 44 -4.34 -76.05 -20.37
C ASN A 44 -4.56 -75.15 -21.60
N ASP A 45 -5.82 -74.93 -22.01
CA ASP A 45 -6.17 -73.99 -23.08
C ASP A 45 -5.83 -72.54 -22.69
N LEU A 46 -6.14 -72.12 -21.45
CA LEU A 46 -5.76 -70.80 -20.94
C LEU A 46 -4.24 -70.62 -20.86
N ASN A 47 -3.49 -71.60 -20.35
CA ASN A 47 -2.01 -71.54 -20.33
C ASN A 47 -1.42 -71.43 -21.74
N SER A 48 -2.01 -72.14 -22.71
CA SER A 48 -1.59 -72.07 -24.11
C SER A 48 -1.86 -70.69 -24.71
N LYS A 49 -3.03 -70.10 -24.42
CA LYS A 49 -3.37 -68.72 -24.83
C LYS A 49 -2.48 -67.68 -24.18
N ILE A 50 -2.14 -67.83 -22.90
CA ILE A 50 -1.19 -66.96 -22.19
C ILE A 50 0.19 -67.02 -22.86
N THR A 51 0.69 -68.22 -23.12
CA THR A 51 1.98 -68.41 -23.81
C THR A 51 1.98 -67.78 -25.21
N ALA A 52 0.86 -67.90 -25.94
CA ALA A 52 0.71 -67.26 -27.25
C ALA A 52 0.70 -65.72 -27.18
N VAL A 53 0.10 -65.15 -26.13
CA VAL A 53 0.13 -63.71 -25.86
C VAL A 53 1.55 -63.25 -25.49
N GLU A 54 2.26 -63.98 -24.64
CA GLU A 54 3.67 -63.69 -24.28
C GLU A 54 4.59 -63.71 -25.52
N SER A 55 4.38 -64.68 -26.41
CA SER A 55 5.11 -64.77 -27.68
C SER A 55 4.77 -63.61 -28.63
N SER A 56 3.51 -63.16 -28.65
CA SER A 56 3.08 -62.01 -29.47
C SER A 56 3.69 -60.70 -28.94
N ILE A 57 3.75 -60.53 -27.61
CA ILE A 57 4.40 -59.39 -26.97
C ILE A 57 5.90 -59.37 -27.30
N SER A 58 6.58 -60.50 -27.20
CA SER A 58 8.01 -60.60 -27.52
C SER A 58 8.29 -60.26 -29.00
N SER A 59 7.39 -60.68 -29.90
CA SER A 59 7.47 -60.34 -31.33
C SER A 59 7.26 -58.84 -31.57
N LEU A 60 6.31 -58.22 -30.88
CA LEU A 60 6.06 -56.78 -30.96
C LEU A 60 7.23 -55.95 -30.40
N GLN A 61 7.88 -56.39 -29.32
CA GLN A 61 9.08 -55.76 -28.77
C GLN A 61 10.26 -55.81 -29.74
N THR A 62 10.40 -56.92 -30.46
CA THR A 62 11.42 -57.07 -31.50
C THR A 62 11.14 -56.15 -32.68
N ALA A 63 9.87 -56.08 -33.15
CA ALA A 63 9.45 -55.17 -34.20
C ALA A 63 9.63 -53.69 -33.81
N GLN A 64 9.34 -53.35 -32.55
CA GLN A 64 9.58 -52.02 -31.98
C GLN A 64 11.07 -51.65 -32.06
N SER A 65 11.96 -52.56 -31.64
CA SER A 65 13.41 -52.32 -31.68
C SER A 65 13.91 -52.10 -33.11
N SER A 66 13.35 -52.84 -34.07
CA SER A 66 13.63 -52.67 -35.50
C SER A 66 13.17 -51.31 -36.02
N LEU A 67 11.92 -50.92 -35.73
CA LEU A 67 11.37 -49.62 -36.12
C LEU A 67 12.16 -48.45 -35.50
N GLN A 68 12.59 -48.59 -34.25
CA GLN A 68 13.39 -47.58 -33.57
C GLN A 68 14.76 -47.38 -34.25
N SER A 69 15.37 -48.47 -34.74
CA SER A 69 16.58 -48.43 -35.53
C SER A 69 16.35 -47.85 -36.93
N GLU A 70 15.23 -48.17 -37.59
CA GLU A 70 14.87 -47.62 -38.90
C GLU A 70 14.56 -46.12 -38.83
N ILE A 71 13.90 -45.65 -37.77
CA ILE A 71 13.66 -44.22 -37.52
C ILE A 71 14.97 -43.47 -37.29
N ALA A 72 15.91 -44.05 -36.53
CA ALA A 72 17.22 -43.46 -36.33
C ALA A 72 17.99 -43.36 -37.66
N ALA A 73 17.96 -44.41 -38.48
CA ALA A 73 18.58 -44.40 -39.81
C ALA A 73 17.94 -43.36 -40.74
N ALA A 74 16.61 -43.27 -40.77
CA ALA A 74 15.89 -42.28 -41.57
C ALA A 74 16.17 -40.84 -41.11
N LYS A 75 16.34 -40.62 -39.79
CA LYS A 75 16.71 -39.32 -39.21
C LYS A 75 18.14 -38.91 -39.62
N ASP A 76 19.08 -39.84 -39.56
CA ASP A 76 20.46 -39.60 -39.99
C ASP A 76 20.55 -39.37 -41.51
N GLU A 77 19.76 -40.09 -42.30
CA GLU A 77 19.73 -39.94 -43.76
C GLU A 77 19.05 -38.63 -44.18
N ALA A 78 17.96 -38.23 -43.52
CA ALA A 78 17.34 -36.92 -43.70
C ALA A 78 18.28 -35.78 -43.30
N SER A 79 19.02 -35.94 -42.20
CA SER A 79 20.00 -34.94 -41.75
C SER A 79 21.17 -34.82 -42.73
N LYS A 80 21.67 -35.95 -43.27
CA LYS A 80 22.69 -35.96 -44.32
C LYS A 80 22.18 -35.35 -45.63
N ALA A 81 20.94 -35.65 -46.03
CA ALA A 81 20.34 -35.08 -47.23
C ALA A 81 20.12 -33.57 -47.10
N ALA A 82 19.67 -33.09 -45.94
CA ALA A 82 19.54 -31.66 -45.65
C ALA A 82 20.90 -30.95 -45.64
N LEU A 83 21.92 -31.56 -45.04
CA LEU A 83 23.28 -31.02 -45.03
C LEU A 83 23.86 -30.95 -46.45
N ALA A 84 23.70 -32.01 -47.25
CA ALA A 84 24.15 -32.05 -48.64
C ALA A 84 23.40 -31.02 -49.52
N ALA A 85 22.10 -30.81 -49.29
CA ALA A 85 21.33 -29.77 -49.97
C ALA A 85 21.80 -28.35 -49.58
N GLN A 86 22.14 -28.14 -48.31
CA GLN A 86 22.75 -26.89 -47.84
C GLN A 86 24.12 -26.67 -48.44
N GLU A 87 24.99 -27.68 -48.46
CA GLU A 87 26.32 -27.61 -49.07
C GLU A 87 26.25 -27.31 -50.57
N ALA A 88 25.29 -27.91 -51.30
CA ALA A 88 25.04 -27.63 -52.71
C ALA A 88 24.51 -26.20 -52.95
N ALA A 89 23.61 -25.73 -52.10
CA ALA A 89 23.10 -24.35 -52.15
C ALA A 89 24.21 -23.33 -51.85
N ILE A 90 25.05 -23.59 -50.86
CA ILE A 90 26.22 -22.76 -50.51
C ILE A 90 27.24 -22.77 -51.63
N ALA A 91 27.52 -23.91 -52.25
CA ALA A 91 28.44 -24.01 -53.40
C ALA A 91 27.92 -23.21 -54.61
N THR A 92 26.61 -23.26 -54.87
CA THR A 92 25.96 -22.49 -55.95
C THR A 92 26.02 -20.98 -55.65
N ALA A 93 25.71 -20.57 -54.43
CA ALA A 93 25.79 -19.17 -54.00
C ALA A 93 27.24 -18.64 -54.07
N LYS A 94 28.23 -19.46 -53.69
CA LYS A 94 29.65 -19.12 -53.78
C LYS A 94 30.12 -18.96 -55.23
N ALA A 95 29.64 -19.80 -56.15
CA ALA A 95 29.94 -19.67 -57.57
C ALA A 95 29.30 -18.42 -58.21
N GLU A 96 28.05 -18.10 -57.84
CA GLU A 96 27.41 -16.86 -58.28
C GLU A 96 28.09 -15.62 -57.69
N LEU A 97 28.54 -15.67 -56.42
CA LEU A 97 29.28 -14.57 -55.80
C LEU A 97 30.61 -14.28 -56.51
N GLU A 98 31.37 -15.31 -56.90
CA GLU A 98 32.59 -15.12 -57.70
C GLU A 98 32.30 -14.59 -59.11
N LYS A 99 31.16 -14.97 -59.71
CA LYS A 99 30.71 -14.39 -60.98
C LYS A 99 30.33 -12.91 -60.84
N VAL A 100 29.60 -12.55 -59.79
CA VAL A 100 29.22 -11.16 -59.48
C VAL A 100 30.47 -10.32 -59.18
N LYS A 101 31.45 -10.88 -58.47
CA LYS A 101 32.73 -10.21 -58.19
C LYS A 101 33.53 -9.96 -59.47
N ALA A 102 33.53 -10.91 -60.41
CA ALA A 102 34.14 -10.73 -61.73
C ALA A 102 33.39 -9.69 -62.59
N GLU A 103 32.05 -9.67 -62.54
CA GLU A 103 31.23 -8.68 -63.22
C GLU A 103 31.39 -7.27 -62.62
N LEU A 104 31.55 -7.15 -61.30
CA LEU A 104 31.79 -5.89 -60.59
C LEU A 104 33.20 -5.34 -60.90
N GLN A 105 34.21 -6.21 -61.01
CA GLN A 105 35.54 -5.83 -61.49
C GLN A 105 35.54 -5.40 -62.96
N ALA A 106 34.59 -5.90 -63.78
CA ALA A 106 34.41 -5.48 -65.17
C ALA A 106 33.57 -4.20 -65.33
N ALA A 107 32.86 -3.78 -64.27
CA ALA A 107 31.90 -2.67 -64.28
C ALA A 107 32.53 -1.28 -64.04
N ASP A 108 33.74 -1.03 -64.55
CA ASP A 108 34.32 0.33 -64.57
C ASP A 108 33.60 1.26 -65.58
N LYS A 109 32.50 0.83 -66.22
CA LYS A 109 31.66 1.60 -67.17
C LYS A 109 30.19 1.12 -67.29
N ALA A 110 29.37 1.16 -66.24
CA ALA A 110 27.91 1.00 -66.38
C ALA A 110 27.08 1.74 -65.30
N ASP A 111 25.88 2.21 -65.69
CA ASP A 111 24.99 3.10 -64.92
C ASP A 111 24.42 2.50 -63.61
N MET A 112 24.34 3.34 -62.57
CA MET A 112 23.84 3.05 -61.21
C MET A 112 22.49 2.30 -61.15
N ALA A 113 21.57 2.57 -62.08
CA ALA A 113 20.24 1.94 -62.10
C ALA A 113 20.30 0.41 -62.34
N THR A 114 21.33 -0.08 -63.03
CA THR A 114 21.52 -1.52 -63.27
C THR A 114 22.03 -2.22 -62.01
N VAL A 115 22.82 -1.51 -61.20
CA VAL A 115 23.34 -2.01 -59.91
C VAL A 115 22.20 -2.13 -58.90
N ASP A 116 21.33 -1.13 -58.80
CA ASP A 116 20.18 -1.14 -57.89
C ASP A 116 19.18 -2.25 -58.23
N GLY A 117 18.90 -2.48 -59.52
CA GLY A 117 18.02 -3.57 -59.95
C GLY A 117 18.54 -4.96 -59.55
N LYS A 118 19.85 -5.20 -59.70
CA LYS A 118 20.49 -6.45 -59.28
C LYS A 118 20.53 -6.60 -57.75
N LEU A 119 20.72 -5.51 -57.01
CA LEU A 119 20.66 -5.51 -55.53
C LEU A 119 19.27 -5.85 -55.01
N ALA A 120 18.21 -5.35 -55.65
CA ALA A 120 16.83 -5.70 -55.31
C ALA A 120 16.54 -7.19 -55.56
N GLU A 121 17.03 -7.76 -56.66
CA GLU A 121 16.89 -9.19 -56.96
C GLU A 121 17.64 -10.07 -55.94
N ILE A 122 18.85 -9.69 -55.55
CA ILE A 122 19.62 -10.35 -54.48
C ILE A 122 18.87 -10.28 -53.15
N SER A 123 18.32 -9.12 -52.80
CA SER A 123 17.55 -8.93 -51.56
C SER A 123 16.32 -9.83 -51.50
N GLY A 124 15.55 -9.94 -52.60
CA GLY A 124 14.40 -10.85 -52.67
C GLY A 124 14.77 -12.33 -52.54
N ARG A 125 15.91 -12.74 -53.09
CA ARG A 125 16.42 -14.11 -52.96
C ARG A 125 16.90 -14.40 -51.53
N ILE A 126 17.52 -13.43 -50.85
CA ILE A 126 17.88 -13.54 -49.43
C ILE A 126 16.63 -13.68 -48.56
N GLN A 127 15.59 -12.88 -48.81
CA GLN A 127 14.31 -12.99 -48.08
C GLN A 127 13.67 -14.38 -48.25
N THR A 128 13.71 -14.94 -49.46
CA THR A 128 13.17 -16.29 -49.74
C THR A 128 13.94 -17.38 -48.98
N LEU A 129 15.26 -17.27 -48.89
CA LEU A 129 16.10 -18.20 -48.11
C LEU A 129 15.85 -18.08 -46.60
N GLU A 130 15.64 -16.87 -46.08
CA GLU A 130 15.34 -16.67 -44.66
C GLU A 130 13.96 -17.25 -44.30
N GLN A 131 12.97 -17.13 -45.19
CA GLN A 131 11.67 -17.78 -45.03
C GLN A 131 11.77 -19.31 -45.05
N PHE A 132 12.60 -19.88 -45.94
CA PHE A 132 12.82 -21.32 -46.00
C PHE A 132 13.51 -21.84 -44.73
N LYS A 133 14.51 -21.12 -44.21
CA LYS A 133 15.17 -21.42 -42.95
C LYS A 133 14.18 -21.39 -41.78
N THR A 134 13.39 -20.33 -41.66
CA THR A 134 12.36 -20.18 -40.62
C THR A 134 11.34 -21.32 -40.66
N THR A 135 10.88 -21.69 -41.85
CA THR A 135 9.94 -22.82 -42.05
C THR A 135 10.57 -24.15 -41.63
N THR A 136 11.85 -24.35 -41.94
CA THR A 136 12.59 -25.56 -41.58
C THR A 136 12.82 -25.65 -40.07
N GLU A 137 13.21 -24.55 -39.42
CA GLU A 137 13.39 -24.47 -37.96
C GLU A 137 12.08 -24.74 -37.22
N THR A 138 10.97 -24.19 -37.71
CA THR A 138 9.63 -24.44 -37.17
C THR A 138 9.23 -25.91 -37.29
N THR A 139 9.49 -26.52 -38.45
CA THR A 139 9.18 -27.95 -38.68
C THR A 139 10.04 -28.86 -37.80
N LEU A 140 11.32 -28.52 -37.61
CA LEU A 140 12.23 -29.29 -36.76
C LEU A 140 11.84 -29.20 -35.28
N ALA A 141 11.42 -28.02 -34.83
CA ALA A 141 10.90 -27.82 -33.47
C ALA A 141 9.60 -28.61 -33.24
N ALA A 142 8.68 -28.60 -34.20
CA ALA A 142 7.43 -29.38 -34.13
C ALA A 142 7.70 -30.89 -34.07
N LEU A 143 8.67 -31.39 -34.85
CA LEU A 143 9.07 -32.80 -34.83
C LEU A 143 9.75 -33.20 -33.51
N SER A 144 10.59 -32.32 -32.95
CA SER A 144 11.21 -32.53 -31.64
C SER A 144 10.19 -32.56 -30.50
N ALA A 145 9.15 -31.71 -30.58
CA ALA A 145 8.06 -31.71 -29.63
C ALA A 145 7.22 -33.00 -29.75
N ALA A 146 6.94 -33.46 -30.98
CA ALA A 146 6.24 -34.72 -31.22
C ALA A 146 7.03 -35.93 -30.68
N ASP A 147 8.35 -35.98 -30.89
CA ASP A 147 9.23 -37.02 -30.33
C ASP A 147 9.20 -37.02 -28.80
N THR A 148 9.29 -35.84 -28.17
CA THR A 148 9.20 -35.70 -26.72
C THR A 148 7.85 -36.20 -26.18
N ASN A 149 6.75 -35.91 -26.89
CA ASN A 149 5.41 -36.35 -26.50
C ASN A 149 5.23 -37.87 -26.66
N LEU A 150 5.78 -38.44 -27.73
CA LEU A 150 5.81 -39.89 -27.94
C LEU A 150 6.63 -40.60 -26.85
N GLN A 151 7.81 -40.09 -26.50
CA GLN A 151 8.63 -40.63 -25.42
C GLN A 151 7.92 -40.58 -24.05
N LYS A 152 7.23 -39.48 -23.75
CA LYS A 152 6.39 -39.37 -22.55
C LYS A 152 5.28 -40.41 -22.54
N SER A 153 4.56 -40.55 -23.66
CA SER A 153 3.46 -41.51 -23.81
C SER A 153 3.95 -42.95 -23.62
N ILE A 154 5.11 -43.27 -24.18
CA ILE A 154 5.77 -44.58 -24.02
C ILE A 154 6.17 -44.82 -22.56
N THR A 155 6.74 -43.81 -21.89
CA THR A 155 7.14 -43.92 -20.47
C THR A 155 5.93 -44.18 -19.58
N THR A 156 4.81 -43.49 -19.84
CA THR A 156 3.54 -43.71 -19.15
C THR A 156 3.03 -45.12 -19.39
N LEU A 157 2.98 -45.57 -20.65
CA LEU A 157 2.58 -46.94 -21.00
C LEU A 157 3.46 -48.00 -20.33
N GLN A 158 4.78 -47.78 -20.24
CA GLN A 158 5.69 -48.69 -19.53
C GLN A 158 5.36 -48.75 -18.03
N ALA A 159 5.09 -47.61 -17.39
CA ALA A 159 4.69 -47.55 -15.99
C ALA A 159 3.35 -48.26 -15.75
N ASP A 160 2.38 -48.05 -16.64
CA ASP A 160 1.07 -48.71 -16.57
C ASP A 160 1.18 -50.23 -16.75
N VAL A 161 2.03 -50.69 -17.67
CA VAL A 161 2.31 -52.12 -17.88
C VAL A 161 3.00 -52.73 -16.65
N LEU A 162 3.96 -52.04 -16.04
CA LEU A 162 4.61 -52.48 -14.78
C LEU A 162 3.60 -52.58 -13.63
N ALA A 163 2.75 -51.56 -13.46
CA ALA A 163 1.71 -51.55 -12.44
C ALA A 163 0.68 -52.68 -12.66
N ASN A 164 0.31 -52.93 -13.92
CA ASN A 164 -0.56 -54.04 -14.29
C ASN A 164 0.10 -55.39 -14.02
N ALA A 165 1.39 -55.56 -14.31
CA ALA A 165 2.13 -56.78 -14.02
C ALA A 165 2.17 -57.07 -12.50
N GLU A 166 2.41 -56.04 -11.67
CA GLU A 166 2.33 -56.19 -10.23
C GLU A 166 0.92 -56.54 -9.75
N GLN A 167 -0.11 -55.92 -10.34
CA GLN A 167 -1.50 -56.20 -10.00
C GLN A 167 -1.89 -57.62 -10.39
N ILE A 168 -1.45 -58.10 -11.54
CA ILE A 168 -1.62 -59.49 -11.98
C ILE A 168 -0.90 -60.44 -11.01
N GLY A 169 0.31 -60.10 -10.55
CA GLY A 169 1.03 -60.87 -9.53
C GLY A 169 0.28 -60.96 -8.20
N ARG A 170 -0.29 -59.84 -7.73
CA ARG A 170 -1.15 -59.81 -6.53
C ARG A 170 -2.43 -60.63 -6.74
N ASN A 171 -3.06 -60.52 -7.90
CA ASN A 171 -4.26 -61.30 -8.23
C ASN A 171 -3.94 -62.79 -8.30
N LYS A 172 -2.80 -63.19 -8.87
CA LYS A 172 -2.32 -64.57 -8.90
C LYS A 172 -2.14 -65.12 -7.49
N ALA A 173 -1.43 -64.39 -6.62
CA ALA A 173 -1.24 -64.81 -5.23
C ALA A 173 -2.57 -64.92 -4.47
N ALA A 174 -3.51 -64.01 -4.72
CA ALA A 174 -4.85 -64.07 -4.13
C ALA A 174 -5.64 -65.29 -4.63
N ILE A 175 -5.57 -65.61 -5.92
CA ILE A 175 -6.21 -66.80 -6.51
C ILE A 175 -5.56 -68.07 -5.96
N GLU A 176 -4.23 -68.15 -5.86
CA GLU A 176 -3.53 -69.29 -5.26
C GLU A 176 -3.91 -69.50 -3.80
N ALA A 177 -4.06 -68.41 -3.02
CA ALA A 177 -4.55 -68.47 -1.65
C ALA A 177 -6.03 -68.93 -1.59
N GLN A 178 -6.87 -68.46 -2.51
CA GLN A 178 -8.26 -68.92 -2.62
C GLN A 178 -8.34 -70.40 -3.01
N ILE A 179 -7.52 -70.87 -3.94
CA ILE A 179 -7.42 -72.29 -4.32
C ILE A 179 -6.97 -73.11 -3.11
N ALA A 180 -5.95 -72.69 -2.38
CA ALA A 180 -5.50 -73.38 -1.17
C ALA A 180 -6.60 -73.45 -0.11
N ALA A 181 -7.37 -72.37 0.07
CA ALA A 181 -8.53 -72.35 0.96
C ALA A 181 -9.66 -73.26 0.45
N LEU A 182 -9.88 -73.32 -0.87
CA LEU A 182 -10.87 -74.19 -1.51
C LEU A 182 -10.52 -75.67 -1.36
N GLU A 183 -9.24 -76.01 -1.51
CA GLU A 183 -8.73 -77.38 -1.32
C GLU A 183 -8.76 -77.78 0.16
N ALA A 184 -8.44 -76.87 1.09
CA ALA A 184 -8.66 -77.10 2.52
C ALA A 184 -10.15 -77.31 2.84
N TYR A 185 -11.03 -76.53 2.21
CA TYR A 185 -12.48 -76.65 2.35
C TYR A 185 -13.00 -77.99 1.79
N LYS A 186 -12.53 -78.40 0.61
CA LYS A 186 -12.79 -79.73 0.03
C LYS A 186 -12.34 -80.84 0.97
N GLY A 187 -11.11 -80.78 1.51
CA GLY A 187 -10.62 -81.77 2.47
C GLY A 187 -11.52 -81.90 3.70
N THR A 188 -11.93 -80.79 4.31
CA THR A 188 -12.90 -80.85 5.44
C THR A 188 -14.28 -81.38 5.03
N ASN A 189 -14.72 -81.14 3.81
CA ASN A 189 -15.98 -81.67 3.30
C ASN A 189 -15.86 -83.16 2.96
N ASP A 190 -14.73 -83.63 2.42
CA ASP A 190 -14.46 -85.03 2.13
C ASP A 190 -14.41 -85.85 3.42
N ASP A 191 -13.78 -85.31 4.47
CA ASP A 191 -13.78 -85.91 5.81
C ASP A 191 -15.20 -85.98 6.41
N ALA A 192 -15.99 -84.93 6.24
CA ALA A 192 -17.39 -84.89 6.70
C ALA A 192 -18.29 -85.83 5.88
N ILE A 193 -18.09 -85.92 4.57
CA ILE A 193 -18.80 -86.84 3.66
C ILE A 193 -18.40 -88.28 3.96
N ALA A 194 -17.13 -88.57 4.23
CA ALA A 194 -16.65 -89.88 4.65
C ALA A 194 -17.28 -90.30 5.99
N GLY A 195 -17.38 -89.37 6.95
CA GLY A 195 -18.12 -89.58 8.20
C GLY A 195 -19.61 -89.87 7.99
N LEU A 196 -20.28 -89.08 7.16
CA LEU A 196 -21.70 -89.27 6.80
C LEU A 196 -21.93 -90.57 6.03
N LYS A 197 -21.00 -90.98 5.17
CA LYS A 197 -21.04 -92.24 4.42
C LYS A 197 -20.86 -93.45 5.34
N ALA A 198 -19.94 -93.37 6.30
CA ALA A 198 -19.78 -94.39 7.34
C ALA A 198 -21.01 -94.49 8.26
N ASP A 199 -21.65 -93.37 8.58
CA ASP A 199 -22.89 -93.34 9.35
C ASP A 199 -24.09 -93.86 8.54
N LEU A 200 -24.14 -93.60 7.22
CA LEU A 200 -25.13 -94.17 6.28
C LEU A 200 -24.95 -95.69 6.08
N GLU A 201 -23.72 -96.19 6.03
CA GLU A 201 -23.42 -97.64 5.97
C GLU A 201 -23.88 -98.36 7.25
N LYS A 202 -23.68 -97.75 8.43
CA LYS A 202 -24.24 -98.26 9.70
C LYS A 202 -25.77 -98.24 9.70
N LEU A 203 -26.37 -97.24 9.05
CA LEU A 203 -27.82 -97.12 8.87
C LEU A 203 -28.38 -98.24 7.97
N GLN A 204 -27.67 -98.60 6.89
CA GLN A 204 -27.99 -99.74 6.02
C GLN A 204 -27.81 -101.10 6.71
N ALA A 205 -26.90 -101.21 7.69
CA ALA A 205 -26.73 -102.41 8.52
C ALA A 205 -27.83 -102.61 9.58
N GLY A 206 -28.77 -101.68 9.73
CA GLY A 206 -29.94 -101.79 10.62
C GLY A 206 -29.71 -101.35 12.07
N GLU A 207 -28.59 -100.69 12.38
CA GLU A 207 -28.25 -100.22 13.72
C GLU A 207 -28.80 -98.80 14.00
N LEU A 208 -30.13 -98.63 14.07
CA LEU A 208 -30.73 -97.33 14.39
C LEU A 208 -30.90 -97.13 15.91
N THR A 209 -30.26 -96.10 16.47
CA THR A 209 -30.58 -95.55 17.81
C THR A 209 -31.00 -94.08 17.71
N GLU A 210 -31.96 -93.65 18.53
CA GLU A 210 -32.48 -92.26 18.57
C GLU A 210 -31.37 -91.20 18.75
N ALA A 211 -30.25 -91.56 19.37
CA ALA A 211 -29.11 -90.68 19.58
C ALA A 211 -28.41 -90.27 18.27
N MET A 212 -28.39 -91.14 17.26
CA MET A 212 -27.73 -90.86 15.97
C MET A 212 -28.56 -89.91 15.11
N VAL A 213 -29.88 -90.01 15.15
CA VAL A 213 -30.81 -89.10 14.45
C VAL A 213 -30.72 -87.67 15.00
N ALA A 214 -30.59 -87.52 16.33
CA ALA A 214 -30.43 -86.21 16.96
C ALA A 214 -29.06 -85.55 16.64
N LYS A 215 -28.01 -86.35 16.49
CA LYS A 215 -26.65 -85.86 16.19
C LYS A 215 -26.53 -85.32 14.76
N ILE A 216 -27.18 -85.97 13.81
CA ILE A 216 -27.27 -85.53 12.40
C ILE A 216 -28.03 -84.18 12.30
N ALA A 217 -29.13 -84.03 13.03
CA ALA A 217 -29.91 -82.78 13.01
C ALA A 217 -29.16 -81.58 13.63
N ALA A 218 -28.33 -81.81 14.65
CA ALA A 218 -27.52 -80.77 15.28
C ALA A 218 -26.37 -80.28 14.36
N GLN A 219 -25.64 -81.20 13.73
CA GLN A 219 -24.52 -80.86 12.84
C GLN A 219 -24.95 -80.12 11.57
N VAL A 220 -26.14 -80.42 11.03
CA VAL A 220 -26.69 -79.71 9.85
C VAL A 220 -27.06 -78.26 10.18
N THR A 221 -27.53 -77.98 11.40
CA THR A 221 -28.01 -76.65 11.80
C THR A 221 -26.87 -75.68 12.11
N GLU A 222 -25.80 -76.17 12.73
CA GLU A 222 -24.67 -75.34 13.18
C GLU A 222 -23.72 -74.96 12.01
N VAL A 223 -23.52 -75.86 11.05
CA VAL A 223 -22.58 -75.67 9.93
C VAL A 223 -23.17 -74.81 8.80
N VAL A 224 -24.49 -74.83 8.59
CA VAL A 224 -25.13 -74.09 7.49
C VAL A 224 -25.46 -72.65 7.90
N GLY A 225 -25.84 -72.40 9.16
CA GLY A 225 -26.20 -71.06 9.64
C GLY A 225 -25.03 -70.06 9.68
N ALA A 226 -23.87 -70.48 10.22
CA ALA A 226 -22.70 -69.60 10.34
C ALA A 226 -22.02 -69.30 8.98
N LYS A 227 -22.16 -70.20 7.99
CA LYS A 227 -21.64 -70.02 6.63
C LYS A 227 -22.43 -68.98 5.82
N LEU A 228 -23.72 -68.77 6.10
CA LEU A 228 -24.57 -67.85 5.32
C LEU A 228 -24.36 -66.37 5.72
N GLU A 229 -24.17 -66.07 7.01
CA GLU A 229 -23.92 -64.70 7.47
C GLU A 229 -22.52 -64.18 7.09
N LEU A 230 -21.50 -65.04 7.15
CA LEU A 230 -20.12 -64.66 6.79
C LEU A 230 -19.96 -64.40 5.29
N ILE A 231 -20.70 -65.13 4.45
CA ILE A 231 -20.75 -64.94 2.98
C ILE A 231 -21.53 -63.65 2.64
N SER A 232 -22.63 -63.34 3.34
CA SER A 232 -23.37 -62.09 3.11
C SER A 232 -22.54 -60.83 3.40
N ALA A 233 -21.74 -60.84 4.48
CA ALA A 233 -20.88 -59.71 4.86
C ALA A 233 -19.63 -59.53 3.96
N ALA A 234 -19.11 -60.61 3.37
CA ALA A 234 -17.96 -60.55 2.46
C ALA A 234 -18.35 -60.13 1.02
N PHE A 235 -19.63 -60.23 0.64
CA PHE A 235 -20.11 -59.94 -0.72
C PHE A 235 -20.75 -58.56 -0.93
N SER A 236 -21.18 -57.81 0.11
CA SER A 236 -21.76 -56.48 -0.13
C SER A 236 -20.70 -55.38 -0.30
N LYS A 237 -20.08 -55.30 -1.49
CA LYS A 237 -19.40 -54.07 -1.99
C LYS A 237 -20.38 -52.93 -2.33
N ALA A 238 -21.65 -53.15 -2.05
CA ALA A 238 -22.75 -52.27 -2.35
C ALA A 238 -22.58 -50.91 -1.69
N VAL A 239 -22.62 -49.84 -2.48
CA VAL A 239 -22.59 -48.46 -1.96
C VAL A 239 -23.85 -48.22 -1.15
N THR A 240 -23.71 -47.91 0.14
CA THR A 240 -24.82 -47.65 1.07
C THR A 240 -25.02 -46.18 1.37
N HIS A 241 -24.03 -45.33 1.06
CA HIS A 241 -24.11 -43.89 1.26
C HIS A 241 -23.27 -43.16 0.20
N VAL A 242 -23.77 -42.02 -0.29
CA VAL A 242 -23.09 -41.10 -1.19
C VAL A 242 -23.21 -39.69 -0.60
N GLU A 243 -22.11 -38.97 -0.52
CA GLU A 243 -22.04 -37.59 -0.01
C GLU A 243 -21.34 -36.71 -1.05
N LEU A 244 -21.88 -35.52 -1.30
CA LEU A 244 -21.18 -34.47 -2.06
C LEU A 244 -20.23 -33.73 -1.11
N CYS A 245 -18.95 -33.68 -1.47
CA CYS A 245 -17.95 -32.96 -0.71
C CYS A 245 -17.85 -31.52 -1.25
N ASP A 246 -17.92 -30.55 -0.35
CA ASP A 246 -17.68 -29.14 -0.69
C ASP A 246 -16.19 -28.95 -1.04
N TYR A 247 -15.88 -29.08 -2.34
CA TYR A 247 -14.53 -29.06 -2.86
C TYR A 247 -14.52 -28.49 -4.29
N THR A 248 -13.78 -27.41 -4.49
CA THR A 248 -13.52 -26.81 -5.81
C THR A 248 -12.22 -27.37 -6.38
N PHE A 249 -12.28 -27.93 -7.58
CA PHE A 249 -11.07 -28.35 -8.31
C PHE A 249 -10.40 -27.12 -8.94
N GLY A 250 -9.12 -26.89 -8.64
CA GLY A 250 -8.34 -25.77 -9.20
C GLY A 250 -7.58 -24.90 -8.19
N GLY A 251 -7.68 -25.19 -6.89
CA GLY A 251 -7.15 -24.30 -5.84
C GLY A 251 -8.20 -23.25 -5.47
N GLY A 252 -8.48 -23.06 -4.19
CA GLY A 252 -9.54 -22.14 -3.76
C GLY A 252 -9.28 -20.71 -4.24
N ASN A 253 -10.32 -20.07 -4.79
CA ASN A 253 -10.59 -18.63 -4.95
C ASN A 253 -9.50 -17.59 -5.25
N GLU A 254 -8.21 -17.90 -5.37
CA GLU A 254 -7.24 -16.79 -5.33
C GLU A 254 -7.11 -16.09 -6.69
N ASP A 255 -7.13 -16.78 -7.84
CA ASP A 255 -6.68 -16.12 -9.10
C ASP A 255 -7.33 -16.56 -10.41
N HIS A 256 -8.44 -17.30 -10.43
CA HIS A 256 -9.08 -17.74 -11.69
C HIS A 256 -10.28 -16.87 -12.05
N ILE A 257 -10.45 -16.56 -13.34
CA ILE A 257 -11.64 -15.86 -13.85
C ILE A 257 -12.85 -16.80 -13.79
N ILE A 258 -12.67 -18.07 -14.15
CA ILE A 258 -13.69 -19.13 -14.05
C ILE A 258 -13.33 -20.01 -12.85
N ALA A 259 -14.00 -19.79 -11.72
CA ALA A 259 -13.90 -20.66 -10.55
C ALA A 259 -15.04 -21.69 -10.56
N GLY A 260 -14.72 -22.99 -10.51
CA GLY A 260 -15.75 -24.02 -10.33
C GLY A 260 -16.40 -23.88 -8.96
N ALA A 261 -17.72 -23.72 -8.89
CA ALA A 261 -18.44 -23.75 -7.60
C ALA A 261 -18.87 -25.20 -7.28
N SER A 262 -18.66 -25.65 -6.05
CA SER A 262 -18.94 -27.03 -5.62
C SER A 262 -20.39 -27.49 -5.83
N SER A 263 -21.33 -26.54 -5.96
CA SER A 263 -22.76 -26.77 -6.23
C SER A 263 -23.22 -26.44 -7.66
N ARG A 264 -22.41 -25.78 -8.49
CA ARG A 264 -22.79 -25.33 -9.85
C ARG A 264 -22.01 -26.13 -10.89
N MET A 265 -22.72 -26.70 -11.86
CA MET A 265 -22.12 -27.47 -12.96
C MET A 265 -22.09 -26.65 -14.25
N ASP A 266 -20.93 -26.12 -14.60
CA ASP A 266 -20.74 -25.32 -15.81
C ASP A 266 -20.26 -26.18 -16.98
N LEU A 267 -21.22 -26.67 -17.78
CA LEU A 267 -20.94 -27.64 -18.86
C LEU A 267 -20.95 -27.02 -20.27
N ARG A 268 -21.15 -25.71 -20.39
CA ARG A 268 -21.16 -24.97 -21.66
C ARG A 268 -20.86 -23.48 -21.46
N THR A 269 -20.40 -22.81 -22.51
CA THR A 269 -20.28 -21.34 -22.55
C THR A 269 -21.60 -20.67 -22.97
N THR A 270 -21.65 -19.35 -22.86
CA THR A 270 -22.68 -18.51 -23.48
C THR A 270 -22.64 -18.66 -25.01
N LEU A 271 -23.78 -18.45 -25.67
CA LEU A 271 -23.87 -18.40 -27.12
C LEU A 271 -23.08 -17.19 -27.64
N ALA A 272 -22.16 -17.42 -28.58
CA ALA A 272 -21.39 -16.32 -29.13
C ALA A 272 -22.26 -15.40 -29.98
N VAL A 273 -22.16 -14.09 -29.74
CA VAL A 273 -22.97 -13.06 -30.41
C VAL A 273 -22.26 -12.43 -31.62
N GLU A 274 -20.95 -12.63 -31.70
CA GLU A 274 -20.04 -12.07 -32.71
C GLU A 274 -19.06 -13.13 -33.21
N ASP A 275 -18.63 -12.99 -34.47
CA ASP A 275 -17.46 -13.72 -34.99
C ASP A 275 -16.21 -12.98 -34.53
N ARG A 276 -15.39 -13.61 -33.67
CA ARG A 276 -14.17 -13.00 -33.14
C ARG A 276 -13.07 -14.02 -32.96
N VAL A 277 -11.85 -13.65 -33.36
CA VAL A 277 -10.64 -14.32 -32.87
C VAL A 277 -9.92 -13.37 -31.94
N PHE A 278 -10.09 -13.59 -30.65
CA PHE A 278 -9.53 -12.72 -29.61
C PHE A 278 -8.00 -12.81 -29.63
N GLY A 279 -7.34 -11.65 -29.68
CA GLY A 279 -5.88 -11.52 -29.82
C GLY A 279 -5.35 -11.59 -31.25
N LYS A 280 -6.20 -11.63 -32.30
CA LYS A 280 -5.76 -11.68 -33.71
C LYS A 280 -5.51 -10.31 -34.34
N GLY A 281 -5.85 -9.22 -33.66
CA GLY A 281 -5.74 -7.87 -34.21
C GLY A 281 -6.94 -7.47 -35.08
N SER A 282 -8.13 -7.46 -34.49
CA SER A 282 -9.37 -6.98 -35.14
C SER A 282 -9.36 -5.45 -35.35
N THR A 283 -10.43 -4.88 -35.92
CA THR A 283 -10.62 -3.42 -35.94
C THR A 283 -10.73 -2.80 -34.55
N ASP A 284 -11.09 -3.62 -33.56
CA ASP A 284 -11.34 -3.21 -32.18
C ASP A 284 -10.11 -3.49 -31.30
N GLU A 285 -9.27 -4.46 -31.69
CA GLU A 285 -8.03 -4.84 -31.01
C GLU A 285 -6.81 -4.38 -31.82
N VAL A 286 -6.74 -3.09 -32.16
CA VAL A 286 -5.81 -2.64 -33.20
C VAL A 286 -4.34 -2.85 -32.82
N GLU A 287 -3.98 -2.68 -31.54
CA GLU A 287 -2.61 -2.91 -31.06
C GLU A 287 -2.16 -4.37 -31.24
N ALA A 288 -3.08 -5.33 -31.14
CA ALA A 288 -2.75 -6.75 -31.32
C ALA A 288 -2.35 -7.10 -32.76
N LYS A 289 -2.51 -6.19 -33.75
CA LYS A 289 -1.99 -6.40 -35.11
C LYS A 289 -0.47 -6.37 -35.19
N ALA A 290 0.19 -5.68 -34.25
CA ALA A 290 1.64 -5.55 -34.22
C ALA A 290 2.33 -6.75 -33.55
N TYR A 291 1.58 -7.57 -32.80
CA TYR A 291 2.12 -8.59 -31.92
C TYR A 291 1.55 -9.98 -32.21
N THR A 292 2.35 -11.00 -31.89
CA THR A 292 1.86 -12.38 -31.89
C THR A 292 1.32 -12.72 -30.52
N ILE A 293 -0.01 -12.67 -30.34
CA ILE A 293 -0.66 -13.00 -29.08
C ILE A 293 -0.76 -14.52 -28.92
N ALA A 294 -0.24 -15.06 -27.82
CA ALA A 294 -0.37 -16.47 -27.46
C ALA A 294 -1.75 -16.79 -26.86
N ASN A 295 -2.19 -18.04 -27.00
CA ASN A 295 -3.47 -18.57 -26.49
C ASN A 295 -4.74 -17.92 -27.09
N GLN A 296 -4.70 -17.55 -28.37
CA GLN A 296 -5.87 -16.99 -29.09
C GLN A 296 -7.09 -17.90 -29.01
N LYS A 297 -8.27 -17.28 -28.93
CA LYS A 297 -9.55 -17.98 -28.85
C LYS A 297 -10.48 -17.52 -29.98
N GLU A 298 -10.99 -18.48 -30.75
CA GLU A 298 -12.03 -18.25 -31.75
C GLU A 298 -13.42 -18.42 -31.14
N PHE A 299 -14.28 -17.44 -31.43
CA PHE A 299 -15.71 -17.37 -31.18
C PHE A 299 -16.41 -17.24 -32.54
N LYS A 300 -17.42 -18.08 -32.78
CA LYS A 300 -18.21 -18.05 -34.00
C LYS A 300 -19.65 -17.74 -33.65
N LYS A 301 -20.22 -16.71 -34.28
CA LYS A 301 -21.56 -16.25 -33.99
C LYS A 301 -22.57 -17.38 -34.11
N GLY A 302 -23.39 -17.55 -33.08
CA GLY A 302 -24.38 -18.62 -32.98
C GLY A 302 -23.83 -19.97 -32.54
N GLU A 303 -22.53 -20.09 -32.24
CA GLU A 303 -21.94 -21.28 -31.64
C GLU A 303 -21.65 -21.08 -30.15
N ARG A 304 -21.57 -22.18 -29.39
CA ARG A 304 -21.08 -22.19 -28.01
C ARG A 304 -20.17 -23.38 -27.79
N ALA A 305 -19.22 -23.26 -26.87
CA ALA A 305 -18.32 -24.35 -26.52
C ALA A 305 -18.94 -25.23 -25.41
N PHE A 306 -18.71 -26.54 -25.50
CA PHE A 306 -19.04 -27.48 -24.43
C PHE A 306 -17.85 -27.64 -23.51
N LEU A 307 -18.11 -27.51 -22.21
CA LEU A 307 -17.12 -27.59 -21.14
C LEU A 307 -17.25 -28.93 -20.40
N THR A 308 -16.24 -29.24 -19.60
CA THR A 308 -16.23 -30.37 -18.66
C THR A 308 -16.09 -29.80 -17.27
N ASP A 309 -16.86 -30.31 -16.33
CA ASP A 309 -16.80 -29.85 -14.94
C ASP A 309 -16.90 -31.06 -14.00
N SER A 310 -16.48 -30.90 -12.74
CA SER A 310 -16.27 -32.03 -11.84
C SER A 310 -16.68 -31.77 -10.41
N VAL A 311 -17.21 -32.82 -9.77
CA VAL A 311 -17.58 -32.82 -8.36
C VAL A 311 -16.78 -33.88 -7.61
N LEU A 312 -16.59 -33.65 -6.31
CA LEU A 312 -15.98 -34.61 -5.41
C LEU A 312 -17.10 -35.32 -4.62
N ILE A 313 -17.15 -36.65 -4.70
CA ILE A 313 -18.07 -37.46 -3.89
C ILE A 313 -17.32 -38.36 -2.92
N ARG A 314 -17.97 -38.68 -1.80
CA ARG A 314 -17.55 -39.72 -0.86
C ARG A 314 -18.56 -40.86 -0.85
N VAL A 315 -18.09 -42.11 -0.88
CA VAL A 315 -18.94 -43.30 -0.81
C VAL A 315 -18.61 -44.20 0.36
N SER A 316 -19.62 -44.91 0.89
CA SER A 316 -19.46 -45.95 1.91
C SER A 316 -19.97 -47.31 1.41
N PRO A 317 -19.26 -48.42 1.68
CA PRO A 317 -17.97 -48.48 2.37
C PRO A 317 -16.81 -47.88 1.54
N THR A 318 -15.73 -47.41 2.17
CA THR A 318 -14.65 -46.65 1.49
C THR A 318 -13.81 -47.48 0.50
N ASN A 319 -13.99 -48.80 0.50
CA ASN A 319 -13.40 -49.75 -0.44
C ASN A 319 -14.32 -50.08 -1.63
N ALA A 320 -15.51 -49.47 -1.73
CA ALA A 320 -16.38 -49.60 -2.89
C ALA A 320 -15.67 -49.07 -4.15
N THR A 321 -15.78 -49.81 -5.24
CA THR A 321 -15.22 -49.44 -6.54
C THR A 321 -16.33 -48.88 -7.41
N LEU A 322 -16.16 -47.66 -7.93
CA LEU A 322 -17.12 -47.02 -8.81
C LEU A 322 -16.65 -47.11 -10.27
N THR A 323 -17.61 -47.24 -11.17
CA THR A 323 -17.44 -47.16 -12.62
C THR A 323 -18.35 -46.08 -13.18
N GLU A 324 -18.02 -45.55 -14.36
CA GLU A 324 -18.78 -44.47 -15.03
C GLU A 324 -20.26 -44.83 -15.20
N GLY A 325 -20.56 -46.07 -15.61
CA GLY A 325 -21.93 -46.54 -15.82
C GLY A 325 -22.77 -46.73 -14.55
N GLN A 326 -22.17 -46.61 -13.36
CA GLN A 326 -22.90 -46.66 -12.09
C GLN A 326 -23.34 -45.27 -11.63
N ILE A 327 -22.88 -44.19 -12.25
CA ILE A 327 -23.15 -42.83 -11.78
C ILE A 327 -24.16 -42.14 -12.69
N SER A 328 -25.18 -41.55 -12.09
CA SER A 328 -26.20 -40.76 -12.77
C SER A 328 -26.51 -39.46 -12.03
N PHE A 329 -26.98 -38.43 -12.75
CA PHE A 329 -27.50 -37.19 -12.18
C PHE A 329 -29.02 -37.31 -12.06
N VAL A 330 -29.56 -37.27 -10.85
CA VAL A 330 -31.01 -37.45 -10.61
C VAL A 330 -31.61 -36.24 -9.89
N ASN A 331 -32.87 -35.92 -10.18
CA ASN A 331 -33.63 -34.90 -9.42
C ASN A 331 -34.57 -35.54 -8.39
N SER A 332 -35.27 -34.71 -7.61
CA SER A 332 -36.17 -35.16 -6.55
C SER A 332 -37.43 -35.88 -7.06
N ALA A 333 -37.74 -35.79 -8.37
CA ALA A 333 -38.81 -36.53 -9.03
C ALA A 333 -38.32 -37.87 -9.64
N LEU A 334 -37.08 -38.28 -9.35
CA LEU A 334 -36.42 -39.48 -9.88
C LEU A 334 -36.24 -39.48 -11.41
N GLY A 335 -36.29 -38.32 -12.05
CA GLY A 335 -35.83 -38.17 -13.43
C GLY A 335 -34.31 -38.10 -13.46
N ASN A 336 -33.67 -38.84 -14.38
CA ASN A 336 -32.22 -38.79 -14.58
C ASN A 336 -31.83 -37.97 -15.81
N LEU A 337 -30.60 -37.44 -15.79
CA LEU A 337 -30.02 -36.66 -16.86
C LEU A 337 -29.12 -37.46 -17.82
N ASP A 338 -28.99 -38.77 -17.72
CA ASP A 338 -28.00 -39.58 -18.45
C ASP A 338 -28.10 -39.43 -19.98
N LYS A 339 -29.27 -39.02 -20.48
CA LYS A 339 -29.44 -38.66 -21.89
C LYS A 339 -28.76 -37.33 -22.24
N LEU A 340 -28.82 -36.32 -21.37
CA LEU A 340 -28.31 -34.97 -21.58
C LEU A 340 -26.89 -34.74 -21.00
N VAL A 341 -26.61 -35.28 -19.82
CA VAL A 341 -25.33 -35.18 -19.10
C VAL A 341 -24.74 -36.59 -18.99
N THR A 342 -23.48 -36.74 -19.40
CA THR A 342 -22.75 -38.00 -19.34
C THR A 342 -21.56 -37.89 -18.41
N VAL A 343 -21.25 -38.99 -17.72
CA VAL A 343 -20.03 -39.13 -16.95
C VAL A 343 -18.88 -39.38 -17.94
N GLU A 344 -17.92 -38.47 -17.96
CA GLU A 344 -16.73 -38.62 -18.79
C GLU A 344 -15.65 -39.45 -18.12
N LYS A 345 -15.50 -39.29 -16.79
CA LYS A 345 -14.45 -39.97 -16.04
C LYS A 345 -14.82 -40.11 -14.57
N VAL A 346 -14.49 -41.24 -13.98
CA VAL A 346 -14.58 -41.50 -12.53
C VAL A 346 -13.21 -41.94 -12.04
N GLU A 347 -12.61 -41.17 -11.15
CA GLU A 347 -11.27 -41.48 -10.66
C GLU A 347 -11.17 -41.35 -9.14
N GLN A 348 -10.40 -42.25 -8.53
CA GLN A 348 -10.17 -42.22 -7.09
C GLN A 348 -9.38 -40.97 -6.72
N PHE A 349 -9.92 -40.16 -5.81
CA PHE A 349 -9.31 -38.91 -5.41
C PHE A 349 -8.34 -39.11 -4.25
N LYS A 350 -7.05 -38.80 -4.49
CA LYS A 350 -5.95 -39.01 -3.52
C LYS A 350 -5.63 -37.78 -2.66
N GLY A 351 -6.32 -36.66 -2.85
CA GLY A 351 -6.10 -35.43 -2.07
C GLY A 351 -6.68 -35.49 -0.66
N THR A 352 -6.20 -34.59 0.22
CA THR A 352 -6.72 -34.43 1.59
C THR A 352 -7.81 -33.37 1.66
N VAL A 353 -9.02 -33.76 2.05
CA VAL A 353 -10.13 -32.84 2.38
C VAL A 353 -10.05 -32.42 3.86
N THR A 354 -8.83 -32.23 4.39
CA THR A 354 -8.38 -32.28 5.80
C THR A 354 -8.08 -33.69 6.37
N ARG A 355 -6.80 -33.87 6.78
CA ARG A 355 -6.07 -35.02 7.38
C ARG A 355 -6.63 -36.46 7.25
N GLY A 356 -5.96 -37.22 6.38
CA GLY A 356 -5.44 -38.58 6.59
C GLY A 356 -6.42 -39.74 6.82
N ILE A 357 -6.42 -40.74 5.92
CA ILE A 357 -6.30 -42.20 6.15
C ILE A 357 -6.26 -42.89 4.76
N SER A 358 -5.49 -43.98 4.67
CA SER A 358 -5.46 -44.95 3.57
C SER A 358 -6.86 -45.52 3.27
N ALA A 359 -7.34 -45.36 2.03
CA ALA A 359 -8.70 -45.66 1.54
C ALA A 359 -9.80 -44.75 2.12
N ASN A 360 -9.95 -43.58 1.49
CA ASN A 360 -10.86 -42.49 1.91
C ASN A 360 -12.28 -42.55 1.28
N GLY A 361 -12.54 -43.48 0.36
CA GLY A 361 -13.81 -43.56 -0.36
C GLY A 361 -14.14 -42.33 -1.22
N LEU A 362 -13.15 -41.49 -1.53
CA LEU A 362 -13.34 -40.26 -2.30
C LEU A 362 -13.13 -40.50 -3.80
N TRP A 363 -14.01 -39.94 -4.61
CA TRP A 363 -14.00 -40.05 -6.06
C TRP A 363 -14.25 -38.70 -6.70
N LYS A 364 -13.39 -38.31 -7.66
CA LYS A 364 -13.66 -37.20 -8.57
C LYS A 364 -14.47 -37.74 -9.73
N VAL A 365 -15.61 -37.11 -9.98
CA VAL A 365 -16.51 -37.44 -11.10
C VAL A 365 -16.53 -36.26 -12.05
N VAL A 366 -16.13 -36.49 -13.30
CA VAL A 366 -16.10 -35.48 -14.36
C VAL A 366 -17.30 -35.68 -15.25
N PHE A 367 -18.06 -34.61 -15.48
CA PHE A 367 -19.26 -34.59 -16.30
C PHE A 367 -19.06 -33.74 -17.56
N LYS A 368 -19.82 -34.08 -18.60
CA LYS A 368 -19.94 -33.30 -19.83
C LYS A 368 -21.34 -33.45 -20.42
N LEU A 369 -21.72 -32.53 -21.30
CA LEU A 369 -22.96 -32.65 -22.07
C LEU A 369 -22.84 -33.71 -23.17
N ASN A 370 -23.91 -34.48 -23.37
CA ASN A 370 -24.09 -35.35 -24.51
C ASN A 370 -24.46 -34.50 -25.73
N LYS A 371 -23.50 -34.33 -26.65
CA LYS A 371 -23.66 -33.49 -27.84
C LYS A 371 -24.79 -33.94 -28.76
N GLU A 372 -25.13 -35.23 -28.82
CA GLU A 372 -26.17 -35.75 -29.69
C GLU A 372 -27.59 -35.44 -29.17
N ASN A 373 -27.75 -35.42 -27.84
CA ASN A 373 -29.05 -35.19 -27.19
C ASN A 373 -29.23 -33.75 -26.69
N TYR A 374 -28.17 -32.95 -26.77
CA TYR A 374 -28.19 -31.55 -26.39
C TYR A 374 -29.06 -30.75 -27.38
N THR A 375 -30.06 -30.07 -26.82
CA THR A 375 -30.73 -28.92 -27.43
C THR A 375 -30.86 -27.85 -26.35
N GLU A 376 -30.94 -26.58 -26.75
CA GLU A 376 -31.16 -25.48 -25.81
C GLU A 376 -32.42 -25.73 -24.95
N GLU A 377 -33.49 -26.19 -25.60
CA GLU A 377 -34.75 -26.53 -24.93
C GLU A 377 -34.58 -27.66 -23.90
N ASN A 378 -33.83 -28.73 -24.24
CA ASN A 378 -33.60 -29.84 -23.31
C ASN A 378 -32.75 -29.41 -22.11
N TYR A 379 -31.74 -28.56 -22.35
CA TYR A 379 -30.89 -28.03 -21.29
C TYR A 379 -31.67 -27.12 -20.34
N LEU A 380 -32.44 -26.16 -20.87
CA LEU A 380 -33.22 -25.24 -20.04
C LEU A 380 -34.33 -25.96 -19.25
N LYS A 381 -34.99 -26.97 -19.83
CA LYS A 381 -35.92 -27.84 -19.09
C LYS A 381 -35.25 -28.59 -17.94
N ALA A 382 -33.98 -28.96 -18.11
CA ALA A 382 -33.20 -29.62 -17.06
C ALA A 382 -32.64 -28.62 -16.04
N ALA A 383 -32.36 -27.38 -16.42
CA ALA A 383 -31.74 -26.38 -15.55
C ALA A 383 -32.75 -25.56 -14.73
N LYS A 384 -33.90 -25.20 -15.31
CA LYS A 384 -34.85 -24.21 -14.77
C LYS A 384 -36.24 -24.79 -14.51
N PHE A 385 -36.73 -24.61 -13.29
CA PHE A 385 -38.06 -25.03 -12.86
C PHE A 385 -39.14 -24.22 -13.59
N ASP A 386 -40.24 -24.87 -13.98
CA ASP A 386 -41.36 -24.29 -14.74
C ASP A 386 -41.01 -23.69 -16.12
N TYR A 387 -39.83 -24.00 -16.68
CA TYR A 387 -39.47 -23.58 -18.04
C TYR A 387 -40.50 -24.13 -19.06
N LYS A 388 -41.04 -23.22 -19.88
CA LYS A 388 -41.98 -23.54 -20.97
C LYS A 388 -41.44 -23.00 -22.28
N ASN A 389 -41.51 -23.81 -23.33
CA ASN A 389 -41.14 -23.39 -24.68
C ASN A 389 -41.96 -22.13 -25.06
N GLY A 390 -41.29 -21.04 -25.46
CA GLY A 390 -41.89 -19.73 -25.70
C GLY A 390 -41.80 -18.71 -24.55
N THR A 391 -41.11 -19.02 -23.44
CA THR A 391 -40.62 -17.98 -22.49
C THR A 391 -39.43 -17.23 -23.10
N ALA A 392 -39.67 -16.59 -24.25
CA ALA A 392 -38.67 -16.17 -25.24
C ALA A 392 -37.73 -15.03 -24.82
N GLU A 393 -37.85 -14.51 -23.60
CA GLU A 393 -36.96 -13.46 -23.09
C GLU A 393 -36.01 -14.05 -22.06
N ASP A 394 -34.70 -13.93 -22.30
CA ASP A 394 -33.64 -14.44 -21.41
C ASP A 394 -33.80 -13.96 -19.97
N ARG A 395 -34.28 -12.72 -19.79
CA ARG A 395 -34.60 -12.15 -18.46
C ARG A 395 -35.65 -12.97 -17.70
N LEU A 396 -36.71 -13.41 -18.37
CA LEU A 396 -37.76 -14.24 -17.74
C LEU A 396 -37.22 -15.61 -17.35
N VAL A 397 -36.31 -16.17 -18.15
CA VAL A 397 -35.67 -17.47 -17.87
C VAL A 397 -34.71 -17.39 -16.68
N LYS A 398 -33.98 -16.27 -16.53
CA LYS A 398 -33.09 -16.02 -15.39
C LYS A 398 -33.83 -15.94 -14.06
N GLU A 399 -35.05 -15.40 -14.05
CA GLU A 399 -35.91 -15.30 -12.87
C GLU A 399 -36.49 -16.66 -12.39
N LEU A 400 -36.38 -17.71 -13.22
CA LEU A 400 -36.80 -19.07 -12.85
C LEU A 400 -35.83 -19.72 -11.85
N LYS A 401 -36.40 -20.48 -10.90
CA LYS A 401 -35.62 -21.22 -9.90
C LYS A 401 -34.82 -22.36 -10.54
N ASN A 402 -33.59 -22.59 -10.07
CA ASN A 402 -32.77 -23.70 -10.53
C ASN A 402 -33.34 -25.05 -10.05
N ILE A 403 -33.30 -26.07 -10.91
CA ILE A 403 -33.59 -27.45 -10.54
C ILE A 403 -32.35 -28.03 -9.87
N ARG A 404 -32.53 -28.65 -8.69
CA ARG A 404 -31.46 -29.29 -7.95
C ARG A 404 -31.36 -30.79 -8.23
N TYR A 405 -30.13 -31.29 -8.31
CA TYR A 405 -29.74 -32.64 -8.66
C TYR A 405 -28.84 -33.24 -7.57
N ALA A 406 -28.91 -34.56 -7.46
CA ALA A 406 -28.03 -35.40 -6.65
C ALA A 406 -27.22 -36.30 -7.57
N VAL A 407 -26.03 -36.70 -7.11
CA VAL A 407 -25.27 -37.79 -7.71
C VAL A 407 -25.84 -39.10 -7.17
N ALA A 408 -26.35 -39.93 -8.06
CA ALA A 408 -26.83 -41.27 -7.75
C ALA A 408 -25.77 -42.30 -8.14
N VAL A 409 -25.52 -43.26 -7.25
CA VAL A 409 -24.73 -44.45 -7.53
C VAL A 409 -25.67 -45.66 -7.57
N THR A 410 -25.76 -46.28 -8.74
CA THR A 410 -26.53 -47.49 -8.99
C THR A 410 -25.70 -48.72 -8.64
N ASP A 411 -26.30 -49.62 -7.86
CA ASP A 411 -25.74 -50.91 -7.52
C ASP A 411 -26.79 -52.02 -7.67
N LYS A 412 -26.33 -53.26 -7.90
CA LYS A 412 -27.16 -54.45 -8.12
C LYS A 412 -26.80 -55.56 -7.13
N PRO A 413 -27.14 -55.43 -5.83
CA PRO A 413 -27.00 -56.52 -4.89
C PRO A 413 -28.05 -57.61 -5.21
N GLY A 414 -27.67 -58.61 -6.00
CA GLY A 414 -28.57 -59.67 -6.48
C GLY A 414 -29.37 -59.24 -7.72
N ASP A 415 -30.66 -59.60 -7.80
CA ASP A 415 -31.55 -59.27 -8.93
C ASP A 415 -32.31 -57.93 -8.75
N VAL A 416 -31.97 -57.13 -7.74
CA VAL A 416 -32.65 -55.86 -7.41
C VAL A 416 -31.72 -54.69 -7.65
N GLU A 417 -32.11 -53.78 -8.54
CA GLU A 417 -31.38 -52.53 -8.81
C GLU A 417 -31.71 -51.48 -7.73
N ARG A 418 -30.67 -50.90 -7.11
CA ARG A 418 -30.79 -49.87 -6.07
C ARG A 418 -29.97 -48.64 -6.44
N ASN A 419 -30.57 -47.45 -6.30
CA ASN A 419 -29.87 -46.17 -6.41
C ASN A 419 -29.64 -45.57 -5.03
N VAL A 420 -28.40 -45.21 -4.72
CA VAL A 420 -28.04 -44.44 -3.52
C VAL A 420 -27.64 -43.04 -3.95
N THR A 421 -28.33 -42.02 -3.43
CA THR A 421 -28.16 -40.63 -3.86
C THR A 421 -27.44 -39.80 -2.80
N SER A 422 -26.72 -38.78 -3.25
CA SER A 422 -26.30 -37.66 -2.40
C SER A 422 -27.47 -36.76 -2.00
N GLY A 423 -27.19 -35.68 -1.27
CA GLY A 423 -28.08 -34.52 -1.18
C GLY A 423 -28.33 -33.89 -2.55
N TYR A 424 -29.48 -33.23 -2.70
CA TYR A 424 -29.88 -32.51 -3.91
C TYR A 424 -29.34 -31.08 -3.88
N ASP A 425 -28.03 -30.95 -4.11
CA ASP A 425 -27.31 -29.69 -3.95
C ASP A 425 -26.64 -29.18 -5.24
N LEU A 426 -26.67 -29.97 -6.33
CA LEU A 426 -26.08 -29.60 -7.61
C LEU A 426 -27.11 -28.93 -8.52
N PHE A 427 -26.72 -27.96 -9.32
CA PHE A 427 -27.57 -27.42 -10.39
C PHE A 427 -26.74 -27.14 -11.64
N LEU A 428 -27.40 -27.16 -12.81
CA LEU A 428 -26.77 -26.81 -14.08
C LEU A 428 -26.60 -25.29 -14.17
N GLY A 429 -25.41 -24.82 -14.54
CA GLY A 429 -25.11 -23.41 -14.73
C GLY A 429 -25.99 -22.78 -15.81
N SER A 430 -26.35 -21.51 -15.62
CA SER A 430 -26.93 -20.67 -16.67
C SER A 430 -25.83 -20.09 -17.55
N ASP A 431 -26.22 -19.29 -18.55
CA ASP A 431 -25.25 -18.55 -19.36
C ASP A 431 -24.49 -17.54 -18.47
N TYR A 432 -23.23 -17.32 -18.80
CA TYR A 432 -22.37 -16.33 -18.14
C TYR A 432 -22.80 -14.93 -18.55
N GLU A 433 -22.87 -14.02 -17.58
CA GLU A 433 -23.28 -12.63 -17.81
C GLU A 433 -22.12 -11.83 -18.41
N PRO A 434 -22.22 -11.34 -19.66
CA PRO A 434 -21.14 -10.56 -20.27
C PRO A 434 -20.93 -9.24 -19.52
N GLN A 435 -19.68 -8.80 -19.44
CA GLN A 435 -19.30 -7.52 -18.86
C GLN A 435 -18.93 -6.54 -19.98
N TYR A 436 -19.36 -5.28 -19.88
CA TYR A 436 -19.08 -4.25 -20.90
C TYR A 436 -18.40 -3.01 -20.32
N GLN A 437 -17.80 -3.14 -19.15
CA GLN A 437 -16.96 -2.12 -18.55
C GLN A 437 -15.70 -2.77 -18.01
N LEU A 438 -14.56 -2.55 -18.66
CA LEU A 438 -13.28 -3.05 -18.19
C LEU A 438 -12.78 -2.22 -17.00
N THR A 439 -12.53 -2.89 -15.88
CA THR A 439 -11.92 -2.30 -14.69
C THR A 439 -10.84 -3.23 -14.15
N PHE A 440 -9.73 -2.64 -13.74
CA PHE A 440 -8.57 -3.36 -13.20
C PHE A 440 -7.77 -2.46 -12.27
N LYS A 441 -6.85 -3.05 -11.51
CA LYS A 441 -5.84 -2.34 -10.73
C LYS A 441 -4.44 -2.77 -11.16
N VAL A 442 -3.49 -1.84 -11.00
CA VAL A 442 -2.06 -2.10 -11.15
C VAL A 442 -1.43 -2.01 -9.76
N ASN A 443 -1.02 -3.15 -9.20
CA ASN A 443 -0.84 -3.33 -7.75
C ASN A 443 -2.05 -2.74 -6.98
N ASP A 444 -1.84 -1.76 -6.11
CA ASP A 444 -2.88 -1.14 -5.29
C ASP A 444 -3.58 0.06 -5.97
N LYS A 445 -3.24 0.39 -7.23
CA LYS A 445 -3.79 1.55 -7.94
C LYS A 445 -4.85 1.14 -8.94
N ASN A 446 -6.11 1.48 -8.68
CA ASN A 446 -7.20 1.29 -9.64
C ASN A 446 -6.97 2.09 -10.93
N VAL A 447 -7.37 1.52 -12.08
CA VAL A 447 -7.22 2.09 -13.43
C VAL A 447 -7.74 3.52 -13.53
N SER A 448 -8.79 3.88 -12.81
CA SER A 448 -9.37 5.24 -12.75
C SER A 448 -8.40 6.32 -12.22
N ALA A 449 -7.38 5.91 -11.46
CA ALA A 449 -6.33 6.76 -10.92
C ALA A 449 -5.05 6.78 -11.77
N LEU A 450 -4.99 5.95 -12.82
CA LEU A 450 -3.83 5.81 -13.71
C LEU A 450 -4.03 6.58 -15.01
N ARG A 451 -2.96 7.25 -15.46
CA ARG A 451 -2.96 8.02 -16.69
C ARG A 451 -3.07 7.14 -17.92
N ASN A 452 -3.90 7.56 -18.87
CA ASN A 452 -3.84 7.18 -20.27
C ASN A 452 -3.50 8.41 -21.15
N ARG A 453 -3.23 8.18 -22.43
CA ARG A 453 -3.12 9.23 -23.45
C ARG A 453 -4.44 9.35 -24.22
N PHE A 454 -5.53 9.68 -23.51
CA PHE A 454 -6.87 9.86 -24.09
C PHE A 454 -6.92 10.82 -25.29
N GLN A 455 -6.13 11.89 -25.29
CA GLN A 455 -5.99 12.84 -26.42
C GLN A 455 -4.58 13.40 -26.56
N GLN A 456 -3.78 13.38 -25.49
CA GLN A 456 -2.49 14.06 -25.42
C GLN A 456 -1.45 13.22 -24.67
N ALA A 457 -0.22 13.23 -25.16
CA ALA A 457 0.94 12.75 -24.42
C ALA A 457 1.34 13.72 -23.29
N GLU A 458 2.43 13.40 -22.62
CA GLU A 458 2.89 14.08 -21.41
C GLU A 458 3.39 15.50 -21.67
N ASP A 459 3.94 15.71 -22.86
CA ASP A 459 4.42 16.99 -23.40
C ASP A 459 3.29 17.84 -24.00
N GLN A 460 2.03 17.40 -23.87
CA GLN A 460 0.82 18.02 -24.47
C GLN A 460 0.73 17.88 -26.00
N THR A 461 1.62 17.08 -26.61
CA THR A 461 1.48 16.70 -28.02
C THR A 461 0.20 15.89 -28.19
N TYR A 462 -0.60 16.26 -29.19
CA TYR A 462 -1.82 15.52 -29.53
C TYR A 462 -1.47 14.15 -30.09
N VAL A 463 -2.17 13.13 -29.59
CA VAL A 463 -2.05 11.77 -30.11
C VAL A 463 -3.01 11.61 -31.28
N ALA A 464 -2.47 11.31 -32.45
CA ALA A 464 -3.23 11.26 -33.69
C ALA A 464 -2.72 10.14 -34.61
N ASP A 465 -3.62 9.63 -35.45
CA ASP A 465 -3.27 8.68 -36.50
C ASP A 465 -2.45 9.33 -37.63
N ALA A 466 -2.03 8.52 -38.61
CA ALA A 466 -1.29 8.97 -39.78
C ALA A 466 -2.02 10.05 -40.62
N ASN A 467 -3.34 10.17 -40.49
CA ASN A 467 -4.17 11.17 -41.17
C ASN A 467 -4.40 12.43 -40.32
N LYS A 468 -3.72 12.56 -39.17
CA LYS A 468 -3.90 13.64 -38.19
C LYS A 468 -5.29 13.67 -37.56
N LYS A 469 -5.99 12.53 -37.52
CA LYS A 469 -7.21 12.38 -36.73
C LYS A 469 -6.83 12.05 -35.30
N LEU A 470 -7.41 12.76 -34.33
CA LEU A 470 -7.15 12.49 -32.91
C LEU A 470 -7.62 11.08 -32.55
N LEU A 471 -6.77 10.37 -31.80
CA LEU A 471 -7.12 9.08 -31.22
C LEU A 471 -7.72 9.31 -29.84
N TYR A 472 -8.86 8.66 -29.57
CA TYR A 472 -9.55 8.70 -28.28
C TYR A 472 -9.59 7.30 -27.66
N ASP A 473 -9.57 7.20 -26.33
CA ASP A 473 -9.91 5.94 -25.64
C ASP A 473 -11.43 5.86 -25.45
N TYR A 474 -12.02 4.77 -25.96
CA TYR A 474 -13.46 4.59 -26.01
C TYR A 474 -13.99 3.89 -24.76
N LYS A 475 -15.32 3.93 -24.60
CA LYS A 475 -16.04 3.06 -23.66
C LYS A 475 -17.40 2.71 -24.27
N TRP A 476 -17.94 1.54 -23.93
CA TRP A 476 -19.25 1.12 -24.43
C TRP A 476 -20.35 2.07 -23.96
N ASN A 477 -21.34 2.34 -24.83
CA ASN A 477 -22.62 2.90 -24.42
C ASN A 477 -23.45 1.77 -23.83
N VAL A 478 -23.72 1.85 -22.52
CA VAL A 478 -24.43 0.80 -21.79
C VAL A 478 -25.74 1.33 -21.21
N ASP A 479 -26.82 0.58 -21.41
CA ASP A 479 -28.13 0.82 -20.80
C ASP A 479 -28.57 -0.45 -20.07
N ASN A 480 -28.87 -0.33 -18.77
CA ASN A 480 -29.18 -1.45 -17.87
C ASN A 480 -28.19 -2.63 -17.92
N GLY A 481 -26.91 -2.35 -18.18
CA GLY A 481 -25.85 -3.37 -18.22
C GLY A 481 -25.65 -4.04 -19.58
N GLU A 482 -26.36 -3.60 -20.63
CA GLU A 482 -26.23 -4.12 -22.00
C GLU A 482 -25.66 -3.05 -22.94
N ARG A 483 -24.91 -3.46 -23.98
CA ARG A 483 -24.43 -2.54 -25.03
C ARG A 483 -25.60 -2.01 -25.86
N VAL A 484 -25.62 -0.70 -26.09
CA VAL A 484 -26.61 -0.05 -26.95
C VAL A 484 -26.24 -0.26 -28.41
N GLU A 485 -27.16 -0.83 -29.21
CA GLU A 485 -27.02 -0.98 -30.65
C GLU A 485 -27.81 0.12 -31.39
N LYS A 486 -27.19 0.74 -32.39
CA LYS A 486 -27.85 1.70 -33.29
C LYS A 486 -27.34 1.52 -34.72
N ASP A 487 -28.26 1.57 -35.68
CA ASP A 487 -27.98 1.40 -37.11
C ASP A 487 -27.17 0.13 -37.45
N GLY A 488 -27.32 -0.94 -36.65
CA GLY A 488 -26.63 -2.22 -36.84
C GLY A 488 -25.18 -2.26 -36.33
N SER A 489 -24.79 -1.33 -35.46
CA SER A 489 -23.47 -1.30 -34.80
C SER A 489 -23.62 -0.92 -33.32
N TYR A 490 -22.77 -1.49 -32.46
CA TYR A 490 -22.75 -1.13 -31.05
C TYR A 490 -22.12 0.25 -30.86
N GLU A 491 -22.81 1.13 -30.15
CA GLU A 491 -22.34 2.49 -29.91
C GLU A 491 -21.25 2.50 -28.82
N SER A 492 -20.14 3.17 -29.12
CA SER A 492 -19.22 3.69 -28.10
C SER A 492 -19.65 5.11 -27.72
N ILE A 493 -19.50 5.50 -26.45
CA ILE A 493 -19.87 6.85 -26.02
C ILE A 493 -18.81 7.86 -26.47
N ILE A 494 -19.03 8.46 -27.64
CA ILE A 494 -18.34 9.67 -28.13
C ILE A 494 -19.34 10.52 -28.94
N ASP A 495 -19.60 11.78 -28.51
CA ASP A 495 -20.53 12.70 -29.18
C ASP A 495 -19.79 13.62 -30.16
N ALA A 496 -19.96 13.38 -31.46
CA ALA A 496 -19.27 14.09 -32.53
C ALA A 496 -20.11 15.28 -33.05
N THR A 497 -20.02 16.46 -32.41
CA THR A 497 -20.78 17.64 -32.87
C THR A 497 -20.01 18.96 -33.00
N TYR A 498 -18.67 19.00 -32.85
CA TYR A 498 -17.92 20.26 -32.98
C TYR A 498 -16.59 20.14 -33.73
N SER A 499 -16.26 21.15 -34.55
CA SER A 499 -14.95 21.25 -35.22
C SER A 499 -14.36 22.63 -34.96
N SER A 500 -13.07 22.68 -34.62
CA SER A 500 -12.31 23.94 -34.57
C SER A 500 -10.91 23.77 -35.17
N GLY A 501 -10.59 24.54 -36.22
CA GLY A 501 -9.25 24.64 -36.79
C GLY A 501 -8.87 23.57 -37.83
N THR A 502 -7.57 23.46 -38.12
CA THR A 502 -6.96 22.58 -39.16
C THR A 502 -6.97 21.08 -38.82
N TRP A 503 -7.47 20.69 -37.65
CA TRP A 503 -7.60 19.29 -37.22
C TRP A 503 -9.03 18.84 -37.53
N ARG A 504 -9.19 17.87 -38.43
CA ARG A 504 -10.51 17.39 -38.88
C ARG A 504 -11.05 16.41 -37.84
N ASP A 505 -12.29 16.64 -37.42
CA ASP A 505 -13.09 15.81 -36.47
C ASP A 505 -12.55 15.79 -35.02
N GLN A 506 -12.94 16.80 -34.23
CA GLN A 506 -12.80 16.78 -32.76
C GLN A 506 -14.11 16.24 -32.16
N ASP A 507 -14.15 14.96 -31.83
CA ASP A 507 -15.30 14.45 -31.09
C ASP A 507 -15.33 15.06 -29.68
N LEU A 508 -16.47 15.63 -29.27
CA LEU A 508 -16.56 16.37 -28.01
C LEU A 508 -16.54 15.41 -26.82
N TRP A 509 -15.64 15.76 -25.89
CA TRP A 509 -15.13 15.04 -24.73
C TRP A 509 -16.11 14.53 -23.67
N TRP A 510 -17.43 14.61 -23.88
CA TRP A 510 -18.38 14.21 -22.85
C TRP A 510 -18.50 12.68 -22.80
N ASN A 511 -17.88 12.10 -21.76
CA ASN A 511 -18.02 10.73 -21.28
C ASN A 511 -17.08 9.65 -21.87
N GLY A 512 -16.01 9.96 -22.60
CA GLY A 512 -14.96 8.96 -22.93
C GLY A 512 -14.13 8.51 -21.70
N ASP A 513 -13.14 7.62 -21.90
CA ASP A 513 -12.20 7.22 -20.83
C ASP A 513 -11.09 8.29 -20.64
N ASN A 514 -11.48 9.49 -20.21
CA ASN A 514 -10.52 10.60 -20.06
C ASN A 514 -9.78 10.56 -18.72
N ARG A 515 -8.60 9.93 -18.73
CA ARG A 515 -7.66 9.91 -17.59
C ARG A 515 -6.36 10.66 -17.91
N ASN A 516 -6.41 11.59 -18.86
CA ASN A 516 -5.23 12.30 -19.39
C ASN A 516 -4.49 13.17 -18.36
N THR A 517 -5.14 13.52 -17.23
CA THR A 517 -4.59 14.34 -16.14
C THR A 517 -4.16 13.54 -14.91
N LYS A 518 -4.37 12.21 -14.93
CA LYS A 518 -4.00 11.33 -13.82
C LYS A 518 -2.48 11.11 -13.76
N SER A 519 -2.02 10.38 -12.75
CA SER A 519 -0.59 10.07 -12.57
C SER A 519 -0.21 8.76 -13.25
N PHE A 520 1.05 8.59 -13.62
CA PHE A 520 1.59 7.31 -14.08
C PHE A 520 1.63 6.30 -12.92
N PHE A 521 1.58 5.02 -13.27
CA PHE A 521 2.16 4.00 -12.40
C PHE A 521 3.69 4.16 -12.42
N SER A 522 4.38 3.81 -11.35
CA SER A 522 5.85 3.95 -11.29
C SER A 522 6.45 2.67 -10.73
N THR A 523 7.53 2.21 -11.35
CA THR A 523 8.23 0.97 -10.98
C THR A 523 9.71 1.08 -11.32
N LYS A 524 10.56 0.30 -10.65
CA LYS A 524 11.98 0.19 -10.98
C LYS A 524 12.21 -0.85 -12.08
N VAL A 525 13.36 -0.77 -12.73
CA VAL A 525 13.83 -1.83 -13.63
C VAL A 525 13.92 -3.15 -12.86
N GLY A 526 13.35 -4.21 -13.42
CA GLY A 526 13.27 -5.56 -12.83
C GLY A 526 12.29 -5.70 -11.65
N GLU A 527 11.62 -4.63 -11.22
CA GLU A 527 10.60 -4.71 -10.17
C GLU A 527 9.30 -5.26 -10.75
N LYS A 528 8.71 -6.21 -10.00
CA LYS A 528 7.48 -6.88 -10.38
C LYS A 528 6.26 -6.05 -9.97
N PHE A 529 5.27 -6.01 -10.85
CA PHE A 529 3.95 -5.44 -10.55
C PHE A 529 2.86 -6.31 -11.18
N THR A 530 1.63 -6.20 -10.70
CA THR A 530 0.50 -7.01 -11.18
C THR A 530 -0.52 -6.14 -11.89
N VAL A 531 -1.15 -6.70 -12.93
CA VAL A 531 -2.38 -6.19 -13.53
C VAL A 531 -3.49 -7.18 -13.18
N GLU A 532 -4.49 -6.73 -12.42
CA GLU A 532 -5.54 -7.60 -11.86
C GLU A 532 -6.92 -7.00 -12.17
N LEU A 533 -7.81 -7.81 -12.75
CA LEU A 533 -9.22 -7.44 -12.94
C LEU A 533 -9.84 -7.18 -11.56
N ASP A 534 -10.43 -6.00 -11.38
CA ASP A 534 -10.84 -5.49 -10.06
C ASP A 534 -12.13 -4.68 -10.19
N GLY A 535 -13.02 -4.80 -9.20
CA GLY A 535 -14.35 -4.18 -9.23
C GLY A 535 -15.47 -5.08 -9.77
N TYR A 536 -15.23 -6.40 -9.82
CA TYR A 536 -16.22 -7.42 -10.14
C TYR A 536 -16.47 -8.31 -8.91
N ASP A 537 -17.70 -8.80 -8.73
CA ASP A 537 -17.97 -9.95 -7.86
C ASP A 537 -17.65 -11.29 -8.57
N ASP A 538 -17.72 -12.40 -7.82
CA ASP A 538 -17.37 -13.74 -8.33
C ASP A 538 -18.23 -14.16 -9.55
N ASP A 539 -19.49 -13.74 -9.61
CA ASP A 539 -20.38 -14.06 -10.73
C ASP A 539 -20.05 -13.17 -11.95
N GLN A 540 -19.81 -11.87 -11.73
CA GLN A 540 -19.44 -10.92 -12.78
C GLN A 540 -18.10 -11.25 -13.43
N ILE A 541 -17.08 -11.57 -12.62
CA ILE A 541 -15.76 -11.90 -13.16
C ILE A 541 -15.81 -13.19 -13.98
N SER A 542 -16.63 -14.18 -13.58
CA SER A 542 -16.88 -15.40 -14.35
C SER A 542 -17.53 -15.15 -15.72
N GLY A 543 -18.13 -13.98 -15.93
CA GLY A 543 -18.61 -13.48 -17.21
C GLY A 543 -17.53 -13.35 -18.29
N ILE A 544 -16.31 -13.05 -17.83
CA ILE A 544 -15.14 -12.80 -18.66
C ILE A 544 -14.48 -14.16 -18.97
N TYR A 545 -14.08 -14.37 -20.22
CA TYR A 545 -13.32 -15.57 -20.59
C TYR A 545 -11.83 -15.42 -20.28
N GLY A 546 -11.27 -14.25 -20.58
CA GLY A 546 -9.84 -13.98 -20.44
C GLY A 546 -9.46 -12.56 -20.82
N PHE A 547 -8.22 -12.20 -20.49
CA PHE A 547 -7.64 -10.91 -20.86
C PHE A 547 -6.15 -11.04 -21.21
N TYR A 548 -5.60 -10.02 -21.87
CA TYR A 548 -4.17 -9.90 -22.16
C TYR A 548 -3.70 -8.44 -22.11
N VAL A 549 -2.39 -8.24 -22.04
CA VAL A 549 -1.74 -6.93 -22.03
C VAL A 549 -0.79 -6.81 -23.23
N VAL A 550 -0.84 -5.68 -23.92
CA VAL A 550 0.07 -5.31 -25.03
C VAL A 550 0.63 -3.90 -24.81
N LEU A 551 1.58 -3.48 -25.64
CA LEU A 551 2.00 -2.07 -25.67
C LEU A 551 0.97 -1.22 -26.42
N ASP A 552 0.77 0.03 -25.98
CA ASP A 552 -0.21 0.98 -26.55
C ASP A 552 0.38 1.74 -27.76
N GLU A 553 0.86 0.99 -28.77
CA GLU A 553 1.67 1.50 -29.88
C GLU A 553 1.02 2.64 -30.66
N GLN A 554 -0.29 2.60 -30.93
CA GLN A 554 -0.95 3.64 -31.71
C GLN A 554 -0.88 5.01 -31.03
N ARG A 555 -0.71 5.02 -29.71
CA ARG A 555 -0.65 6.23 -28.89
C ARG A 555 0.78 6.62 -28.51
N ALA A 556 1.80 5.97 -29.07
CA ALA A 556 3.17 6.45 -29.06
C ALA A 556 3.29 7.76 -29.86
N VAL A 557 3.94 8.79 -29.31
CA VAL A 557 4.05 10.10 -29.98
C VAL A 557 5.30 10.20 -30.85
N GLU A 558 5.09 10.60 -32.11
CA GLU A 558 6.16 10.91 -33.04
C GLU A 558 6.79 12.26 -32.73
N SER A 559 7.79 12.28 -31.86
CA SER A 559 8.89 13.24 -32.00
C SER A 559 10.00 12.68 -32.91
N ALA A 560 9.57 11.95 -33.96
CA ALA A 560 10.26 10.93 -34.80
C ALA A 560 9.96 9.50 -34.32
N PRO A 561 10.17 8.44 -35.14
CA PRO A 561 9.72 7.07 -34.83
C PRO A 561 10.47 6.40 -33.65
N SER A 562 11.09 7.18 -32.76
CA SER A 562 11.96 6.73 -31.66
C SER A 562 11.21 6.17 -30.46
N GLU A 563 10.00 6.60 -30.13
CA GLU A 563 9.31 6.11 -28.93
C GLU A 563 8.82 4.67 -29.12
N ILE A 564 8.04 4.41 -30.16
CA ILE A 564 7.63 3.04 -30.52
C ILE A 564 8.85 2.14 -30.82
N ARG A 565 9.91 2.66 -31.46
CA ARG A 565 11.16 1.90 -31.63
C ARG A 565 11.85 1.59 -30.30
N ALA A 566 11.80 2.50 -29.32
CA ALA A 566 12.35 2.24 -27.99
C ALA A 566 11.52 1.15 -27.31
N TRP A 567 10.20 1.30 -27.27
CA TRP A 567 9.27 0.33 -26.71
C TRP A 567 9.48 -1.07 -27.31
N ASN A 568 9.54 -1.15 -28.65
CA ASN A 568 9.77 -2.41 -29.37
C ASN A 568 11.20 -2.95 -29.20
N SER A 569 12.19 -2.11 -28.89
CA SER A 569 13.57 -2.57 -28.68
C SER A 569 13.77 -3.36 -27.39
N TYR A 570 12.83 -3.26 -26.46
CA TYR A 570 12.85 -3.95 -25.19
C TYR A 570 11.55 -4.72 -24.88
N GLU A 571 10.65 -4.88 -25.85
CA GLU A 571 9.40 -5.65 -25.71
C GLU A 571 9.65 -7.10 -25.25
N SER A 572 10.69 -7.76 -25.77
CA SER A 572 11.10 -9.11 -25.35
C SER A 572 11.59 -9.19 -23.89
N ASP A 573 12.00 -8.06 -23.32
CA ASP A 573 12.49 -7.93 -21.94
C ASP A 573 11.36 -7.55 -20.96
N ILE A 574 10.12 -7.36 -21.45
CA ILE A 574 8.95 -7.13 -20.61
C ILE A 574 8.20 -8.45 -20.40
N LYS A 575 8.04 -8.88 -19.15
CA LYS A 575 7.26 -10.07 -18.79
C LYS A 575 5.77 -9.76 -18.70
N GLY A 576 4.94 -10.73 -19.03
CA GLY A 576 3.47 -10.66 -18.92
C GLY A 576 2.75 -10.09 -20.16
N LEU A 577 3.47 -9.67 -21.20
CA LEU A 577 2.88 -9.23 -22.46
C LEU A 577 2.40 -10.39 -23.35
N ASN A 578 1.51 -10.06 -24.29
CA ASN A 578 1.20 -10.83 -25.49
C ASN A 578 0.72 -12.27 -25.23
N THR A 579 0.08 -12.52 -24.08
CA THR A 579 -0.45 -13.84 -23.71
C THR A 579 -1.84 -13.70 -23.12
N ILE A 580 -2.83 -14.38 -23.70
CA ILE A 580 -4.17 -14.48 -23.12
C ILE A 580 -4.11 -15.39 -21.89
N THR A 581 -4.60 -14.86 -20.78
CA THR A 581 -4.77 -15.59 -19.52
C THR A 581 -6.25 -15.77 -19.18
N THR A 582 -6.57 -16.88 -18.52
CA THR A 582 -7.86 -17.13 -17.87
C THR A 582 -7.78 -16.93 -16.35
N ASN A 583 -6.69 -16.35 -15.87
CA ASN A 583 -6.50 -15.92 -14.49
C ASN A 583 -6.92 -14.46 -14.33
N SER A 584 -7.44 -14.08 -13.15
CA SER A 584 -7.87 -12.71 -12.87
C SER A 584 -6.70 -11.72 -12.79
N LYS A 585 -5.46 -12.21 -12.69
CA LYS A 585 -4.24 -11.40 -12.64
C LYS A 585 -3.12 -11.88 -13.57
N ILE A 586 -2.30 -10.93 -14.03
CA ILE A 586 -1.03 -11.14 -14.72
C ILE A 586 0.08 -10.44 -13.93
N GLU A 587 1.17 -11.17 -13.67
CA GLU A 587 2.42 -10.58 -13.16
C GLU A 587 3.24 -10.02 -14.34
N MET A 588 3.71 -8.78 -14.18
CA MET A 588 4.45 -8.00 -15.15
C MET A 588 5.81 -7.57 -14.56
N SER A 589 6.83 -7.43 -15.39
CA SER A 589 8.10 -6.80 -15.03
C SER A 589 8.79 -6.22 -16.27
N ILE A 590 9.63 -5.20 -16.08
CA ILE A 590 10.38 -4.54 -17.15
C ILE A 590 11.87 -4.77 -16.87
N ASP A 591 12.45 -5.81 -17.47
CA ASP A 591 13.74 -6.38 -17.06
C ASP A 591 14.93 -5.79 -17.84
N THR A 592 14.92 -4.48 -18.11
CA THR A 592 15.94 -3.82 -18.95
C THR A 592 16.26 -2.39 -18.54
N GLU A 593 17.54 -2.09 -18.34
CA GLU A 593 18.04 -0.74 -18.02
C GLU A 593 17.79 0.26 -19.15
N LYS A 594 17.55 -0.20 -20.38
CA LYS A 594 17.21 0.68 -21.52
C LYS A 594 15.89 1.43 -21.32
N ALA A 595 15.01 0.87 -20.50
CA ALA A 595 13.73 1.47 -20.17
C ALA A 595 13.83 2.49 -19.03
N ASP A 596 14.97 2.58 -18.31
CA ASP A 596 15.11 3.53 -17.20
C ASP A 596 14.93 4.98 -17.68
N GLY A 597 14.05 5.72 -17.00
CA GLY A 597 13.69 7.10 -17.36
C GLY A 597 12.66 7.24 -18.49
N ASP A 598 12.16 6.14 -19.07
CA ASP A 598 11.12 6.16 -20.10
C ASP A 598 9.70 6.00 -19.54
N ILE A 599 8.73 6.40 -20.37
CA ILE A 599 7.30 6.15 -20.15
C ILE A 599 6.87 5.10 -21.15
N ILE A 600 6.27 4.02 -20.65
CA ILE A 600 5.78 2.90 -21.46
C ILE A 600 4.27 2.84 -21.34
N GLY A 601 3.58 2.88 -22.48
CA GLY A 601 2.13 2.68 -22.56
C GLY A 601 1.78 1.20 -22.67
N PHE A 602 0.85 0.75 -21.85
CA PHE A 602 0.29 -0.60 -21.86
C PHE A 602 -1.21 -0.53 -22.12
N ARG A 603 -1.77 -1.51 -22.83
CA ARG A 603 -3.20 -1.65 -23.08
C ARG A 603 -3.70 -3.04 -22.70
N VAL A 604 -4.80 -3.07 -21.95
CA VAL A 604 -5.46 -4.29 -21.49
C VAL A 604 -6.69 -4.55 -22.35
N TYR A 605 -6.77 -5.74 -22.93
CA TYR A 605 -7.93 -6.23 -23.66
C TYR A 605 -8.55 -7.41 -22.91
N ALA A 606 -9.87 -7.43 -22.78
CA ALA A 606 -10.61 -8.53 -22.17
C ALA A 606 -11.82 -8.92 -23.04
N VAL A 607 -12.18 -10.21 -23.04
CA VAL A 607 -13.29 -10.77 -23.82
C VAL A 607 -14.22 -11.59 -22.93
N ASN A 608 -15.51 -11.51 -23.21
CA ASN A 608 -16.56 -12.29 -22.57
C ASN A 608 -16.67 -13.71 -23.16
N HIS A 609 -17.40 -14.59 -22.48
CA HIS A 609 -17.70 -15.94 -22.97
C HIS A 609 -18.52 -15.99 -24.26
N ASP A 610 -19.21 -14.91 -24.62
CA ASP A 610 -19.98 -14.75 -25.86
C ASP A 610 -19.17 -14.14 -27.02
N GLY A 611 -17.87 -13.90 -26.81
CA GLY A 611 -16.98 -13.32 -27.81
C GLY A 611 -17.05 -11.79 -27.95
N SER A 612 -17.91 -11.11 -27.18
CA SER A 612 -17.91 -9.65 -27.12
C SER A 612 -16.74 -9.12 -26.28
N LEU A 613 -16.23 -7.93 -26.62
CA LEU A 613 -15.19 -7.28 -25.83
C LEU A 613 -15.76 -6.59 -24.59
N VAL A 614 -15.02 -6.65 -23.49
CA VAL A 614 -15.37 -5.98 -22.23
C VAL A 614 -15.21 -4.46 -22.33
N ASP A 615 -14.39 -3.99 -23.28
CA ASP A 615 -14.22 -2.57 -23.62
C ASP A 615 -14.03 -2.43 -25.14
N PRO A 616 -14.52 -1.36 -25.78
CA PRO A 616 -14.53 -1.28 -27.25
C PRO A 616 -13.15 -1.34 -27.88
N ASP A 617 -12.15 -0.71 -27.27
CA ASP A 617 -10.78 -0.63 -27.77
C ASP A 617 -9.73 -1.00 -26.72
N GLY A 618 -10.15 -1.72 -25.67
CA GLY A 618 -9.31 -2.00 -24.50
C GLY A 618 -8.98 -0.76 -23.67
N LYS A 619 -8.33 -0.93 -22.53
CA LYS A 619 -7.99 0.17 -21.61
C LYS A 619 -6.51 0.33 -21.40
N ALA A 620 -6.01 1.54 -21.64
CA ALA A 620 -4.60 1.84 -21.44
C ALA A 620 -4.24 2.33 -20.02
N PHE A 621 -2.99 2.10 -19.65
CA PHE A 621 -2.33 2.73 -18.51
C PHE A 621 -0.84 2.92 -18.84
N TYR A 622 -0.22 3.93 -18.22
CA TYR A 622 1.15 4.31 -18.53
C TYR A 622 2.05 4.18 -17.31
N VAL A 623 3.23 3.61 -17.52
CA VAL A 623 4.23 3.32 -16.49
C VAL A 623 5.46 4.20 -16.71
N ALA A 624 5.85 4.94 -15.68
CA ALA A 624 7.14 5.62 -15.62
C ALA A 624 8.17 4.69 -14.96
N VAL A 625 9.24 4.37 -15.67
CA VAL A 625 10.27 3.44 -15.20
C VAL A 625 11.42 4.23 -14.56
N GLY A 626 11.78 3.86 -13.33
CA GLY A 626 12.98 4.38 -12.64
C GLY A 626 12.90 4.36 -11.12
N ASP A 627 14.06 4.38 -10.45
CA ASP A 627 14.16 4.42 -8.99
C ASP A 627 13.95 5.83 -8.41
N ILE A 628 12.68 6.22 -8.31
CA ILE A 628 12.27 7.53 -7.78
C ILE A 628 12.81 7.80 -6.37
N ASP A 629 12.97 6.77 -5.53
CA ASP A 629 13.44 6.94 -4.15
C ASP A 629 14.97 7.08 -4.07
N ALA A 630 15.73 6.37 -4.91
CA ALA A 630 17.17 6.60 -5.06
C ALA A 630 17.49 8.01 -5.58
N MET A 631 16.53 8.66 -6.26
CA MET A 631 16.64 10.03 -6.78
C MET A 631 16.22 11.11 -5.75
N THR A 632 16.13 10.78 -4.46
CA THR A 632 15.63 11.72 -3.42
C THR A 632 16.74 12.55 -2.75
N THR A 633 16.68 13.87 -2.88
CA THR A 633 17.42 14.81 -2.02
C THR A 633 16.52 15.29 -0.88
N THR A 634 16.99 15.24 0.37
CA THR A 634 16.24 15.78 1.53
C THR A 634 16.86 17.09 2.04
N LEU A 635 16.06 18.15 2.05
CA LEU A 635 16.41 19.47 2.58
C LEU A 635 15.77 19.65 3.96
N LYS A 636 16.57 20.04 4.96
CA LYS A 636 16.09 20.22 6.34
C LYS A 636 16.37 21.62 6.84
N ALA A 637 15.39 22.24 7.50
CA ALA A 637 15.56 23.54 8.13
C ALA A 637 14.71 23.66 9.39
N ASP A 638 15.17 24.51 10.31
CA ASP A 638 14.36 24.96 11.42
C ASP A 638 13.67 26.28 11.05
N TYR A 639 12.39 26.40 11.35
CA TYR A 639 11.68 27.66 11.34
C TYR A 639 11.60 28.20 12.76
N ILE A 640 12.27 29.32 13.01
CA ILE A 640 12.18 30.07 14.26
C ILE A 640 11.41 31.37 13.96
N PRO A 641 10.24 31.62 14.59
CA PRO A 641 9.49 32.85 14.43
C PRO A 641 10.35 34.08 14.76
N VAL A 642 10.52 34.98 13.80
CA VAL A 642 11.20 36.26 14.01
C VAL A 642 10.17 37.38 13.86
N TRP A 643 9.95 38.12 14.95
CA TRP A 643 9.06 39.28 14.96
C TRP A 643 9.69 40.43 14.16
N ASP A 644 8.96 40.96 13.18
CA ASP A 644 9.31 42.17 12.47
C ASP A 644 8.47 43.34 13.02
N ALA A 645 9.07 44.09 13.93
CA ALA A 645 8.42 45.21 14.62
C ALA A 645 7.93 46.30 13.66
N THR A 646 8.60 46.49 12.51
CA THR A 646 8.21 47.50 11.51
C THR A 646 7.00 47.04 10.69
N ALA A 647 6.94 45.75 10.36
CA ALA A 647 5.80 45.17 9.64
C ALA A 647 4.60 44.82 10.53
N GLY A 648 4.81 44.70 11.85
CA GLY A 648 3.79 44.27 12.80
C GLY A 648 3.36 42.81 12.63
N ASP A 649 4.22 41.97 12.04
CA ASP A 649 3.99 40.53 11.83
C ASP A 649 5.30 39.74 11.89
N TYR A 650 5.20 38.41 11.90
CA TYR A 650 6.33 37.51 11.85
C TYR A 650 6.85 37.31 10.43
N LYS A 651 8.17 37.14 10.30
CA LYS A 651 8.75 36.58 9.08
C LYS A 651 8.35 35.11 8.96
N ARG A 652 7.68 34.74 7.85
CA ARG A 652 7.09 33.40 7.63
C ARG A 652 7.80 32.60 6.54
N VAL A 653 8.98 33.04 6.11
CA VAL A 653 9.72 32.43 5.01
C VAL A 653 10.87 31.59 5.57
N VAL A 654 10.96 30.34 5.10
CA VAL A 654 12.12 29.46 5.31
C VAL A 654 12.84 29.35 3.98
N GLU A 655 14.13 29.65 3.98
CA GLU A 655 14.99 29.59 2.80
C GLU A 655 15.81 28.31 2.79
N PHE A 656 15.90 27.69 1.63
CA PHE A 656 16.70 26.48 1.39
C PHE A 656 17.71 26.75 0.29
N ALA A 657 18.98 26.52 0.59
CA ALA A 657 20.01 26.39 -0.44
C ALA A 657 19.77 25.11 -1.23
N LEU A 658 19.70 25.24 -2.56
CA LEU A 658 19.60 24.10 -3.46
C LEU A 658 21.01 23.63 -3.83
N ASP A 659 21.20 22.32 -4.03
CA ASP A 659 22.46 21.79 -4.54
C ASP A 659 22.68 22.16 -6.02
N GLU A 660 23.93 22.04 -6.51
CA GLU A 660 24.28 22.42 -7.88
C GLU A 660 23.49 21.64 -8.94
N GLU A 661 23.14 20.39 -8.66
CA GLU A 661 22.37 19.52 -9.55
C GLU A 661 20.94 20.05 -9.73
N ILE A 662 20.22 20.29 -8.63
CA ILE A 662 18.86 20.85 -8.63
C ILE A 662 18.87 22.26 -9.23
N GLN A 663 19.89 23.07 -8.91
CA GLN A 663 20.06 24.40 -9.50
C GLN A 663 20.16 24.32 -11.03
N GLN A 664 21.00 23.44 -11.55
CA GLN A 664 21.20 23.25 -12.97
C GLN A 664 19.89 22.79 -13.65
N MET A 665 19.21 21.80 -13.08
CA MET A 665 17.91 21.31 -13.58
C MET A 665 16.81 22.40 -13.60
N LEU A 666 16.84 23.34 -12.65
CA LEU A 666 15.91 24.47 -12.61
C LEU A 666 16.28 25.59 -13.59
N VAL A 667 17.57 25.81 -13.87
CA VAL A 667 18.05 26.74 -14.90
C VAL A 667 17.70 26.22 -16.30
N ASP A 668 17.92 24.94 -16.54
CA ASP A 668 17.66 24.27 -17.82
C ASP A 668 16.17 24.10 -18.14
N LYS A 669 15.26 24.48 -17.22
CA LYS A 669 13.82 24.62 -17.48
C LYS A 669 13.52 25.41 -18.76
N TYR A 670 14.33 26.43 -19.07
CA TYR A 670 14.12 27.29 -20.23
C TYR A 670 14.78 26.79 -21.51
N ASN A 671 15.78 25.90 -21.41
CA ASN A 671 16.59 25.44 -22.56
C ASN A 671 16.39 23.95 -22.91
N GLU A 672 16.09 23.08 -21.94
CA GLU A 672 16.00 21.61 -22.11
C GLU A 672 14.64 21.01 -21.68
N GLY A 673 13.70 21.85 -21.20
CA GLY A 673 12.30 21.44 -20.97
C GLY A 673 12.02 20.77 -19.63
N TYR A 674 12.87 20.93 -18.61
CA TYR A 674 12.55 20.49 -17.26
C TYR A 674 11.36 21.28 -16.66
N SER A 675 10.59 20.66 -15.78
CA SER A 675 9.51 21.29 -15.01
C SER A 675 9.49 20.73 -13.58
N TYR A 676 8.62 21.23 -12.72
CA TYR A 676 8.47 20.71 -11.35
C TYR A 676 7.01 20.54 -10.98
N SER A 677 6.71 19.54 -10.14
CA SER A 677 5.37 19.31 -9.63
C SER A 677 4.96 20.39 -8.63
N SER A 678 3.66 20.50 -8.36
CA SER A 678 3.16 21.21 -7.18
C SER A 678 3.81 20.67 -5.90
N LEU A 679 3.91 21.50 -4.86
CA LEU A 679 4.35 21.06 -3.54
C LEU A 679 3.30 20.11 -2.98
N VAL A 680 3.74 18.91 -2.59
CA VAL A 680 2.88 17.92 -1.93
C VAL A 680 3.22 17.92 -0.45
N VAL A 681 2.20 18.15 0.37
CA VAL A 681 2.29 18.05 1.82
C VAL A 681 1.94 16.61 2.21
N ASP A 682 2.83 15.97 2.96
CA ASP A 682 2.60 14.63 3.47
C ASP A 682 1.42 14.66 4.45
N LYS A 683 0.28 14.04 4.08
CA LYS A 683 -0.95 14.14 4.87
C LYS A 683 -0.90 13.29 6.14
N ASP A 684 -0.17 12.19 6.13
CA ASP A 684 -0.06 11.29 7.27
C ASP A 684 0.77 11.95 8.39
N ASN A 685 1.79 12.71 7.99
CA ASN A 685 2.62 13.46 8.91
C ASN A 685 2.09 14.89 9.19
N ASN A 686 1.20 15.43 8.35
CA ASN A 686 0.66 16.80 8.48
C ASN A 686 -0.87 16.88 8.28
N PRO A 687 -1.68 16.34 9.22
CA PRO A 687 -3.11 16.11 9.01
C PRO A 687 -4.00 17.36 8.86
N THR A 688 -3.49 18.58 9.07
CA THR A 688 -4.30 19.83 9.06
C THR A 688 -3.92 20.86 7.98
N ALA A 689 -3.05 20.52 7.01
CA ALA A 689 -2.18 21.53 6.37
C ALA A 689 -2.05 21.49 4.82
N THR A 690 -3.06 21.07 4.05
CA THR A 690 -2.88 20.92 2.58
C THR A 690 -2.61 22.23 1.83
N THR A 691 -2.93 23.41 2.39
CA THR A 691 -2.64 24.74 1.84
C THR A 691 -1.71 25.59 2.73
N ALA A 692 -1.15 25.00 3.79
CA ALA A 692 -0.40 25.74 4.81
C ALA A 692 1.00 26.18 4.33
N PHE A 693 1.55 25.52 3.31
CA PHE A 693 2.90 25.79 2.81
C PHE A 693 2.87 26.20 1.34
N ILE A 694 3.53 27.32 1.02
CA ILE A 694 3.65 27.81 -0.36
C ILE A 694 5.13 27.81 -0.75
N ARG A 695 5.47 27.07 -1.81
CA ARG A 695 6.82 27.08 -2.40
C ARG A 695 6.93 28.18 -3.46
N ARG A 696 8.01 28.96 -3.39
CA ARG A 696 8.45 29.88 -4.44
C ARG A 696 9.95 29.70 -4.71
N PHE A 697 10.34 29.80 -5.97
CA PHE A 697 11.75 29.89 -6.36
C PHE A 697 12.10 31.35 -6.58
N ASN A 698 13.23 31.80 -6.04
CA ASN A 698 13.76 33.13 -6.31
C ASN A 698 14.90 33.02 -7.33
N PHE A 699 14.61 33.36 -8.58
CA PHE A 699 15.55 33.21 -9.70
C PHE A 699 16.47 34.43 -9.88
N ASP A 700 16.20 35.54 -9.19
CA ASP A 700 16.77 36.84 -9.54
C ASP A 700 18.15 37.11 -8.90
N ASN A 701 18.62 36.35 -7.90
CA ASN A 701 20.04 36.47 -7.46
C ASN A 701 20.64 35.36 -6.56
N ASP A 702 19.88 34.45 -5.92
CA ASP A 702 20.47 33.63 -4.83
C ASP A 702 20.33 32.11 -4.95
N LYS A 703 19.83 31.54 -6.05
CA LYS A 703 19.73 30.07 -6.23
C LYS A 703 19.04 29.32 -5.06
N VAL A 704 18.07 29.98 -4.42
CA VAL A 704 17.36 29.47 -3.23
C VAL A 704 15.90 29.14 -3.52
N MET A 705 15.38 28.18 -2.76
CA MET A 705 13.95 27.87 -2.69
C MET A 705 13.38 28.36 -1.36
N ASN A 706 12.25 29.06 -1.43
CA ASN A 706 11.56 29.60 -0.27
C ASN A 706 10.26 28.86 0.00
N ILE A 707 10.04 28.45 1.24
CA ILE A 707 8.77 27.93 1.73
C ILE A 707 8.15 28.97 2.66
N THR A 708 6.99 29.50 2.28
CA THR A 708 6.20 30.41 3.11
C THR A 708 5.16 29.63 3.91
N LEU A 709 5.11 29.87 5.23
CA LEU A 709 4.06 29.38 6.11
C LEU A 709 2.85 30.31 6.01
N SER A 710 1.77 29.85 5.36
CA SER A 710 0.59 30.66 5.03
C SER A 710 -0.42 30.79 6.17
N ASN A 711 -0.51 29.77 7.02
CA ASN A 711 -1.42 29.74 8.16
C ASN A 711 -0.88 30.55 9.36
N SER A 712 -1.75 30.78 10.35
CA SER A 712 -1.34 31.37 11.64
C SER A 712 -0.31 30.47 12.33
N LEU A 713 0.73 31.05 12.95
CA LEU A 713 1.86 30.27 13.49
C LEU A 713 1.43 29.32 14.63
N SER A 714 0.38 29.68 15.37
CA SER A 714 -0.24 28.82 16.39
C SER A 714 -0.95 27.57 15.84
N GLN A 715 -1.24 27.51 14.55
CA GLN A 715 -1.82 26.31 13.93
C GLN A 715 -0.77 25.24 13.63
N TYR A 716 0.52 25.58 13.74
CA TYR A 716 1.62 24.63 13.67
C TYR A 716 2.03 24.24 15.07
N LYS A 717 2.10 22.93 15.34
CA LYS A 717 2.55 22.33 16.58
C LYS A 717 3.93 22.83 16.96
N ASP A 718 4.10 23.22 18.22
CA ASP A 718 5.39 23.59 18.77
C ASP A 718 6.36 22.39 18.73
N ASN A 719 7.56 22.62 18.19
CA ASN A 719 8.54 21.57 17.90
C ASN A 719 8.03 20.48 16.93
N GLY A 720 6.95 20.75 16.19
CA GLY A 720 6.44 19.87 15.14
C GLY A 720 7.34 19.90 13.91
N THR A 721 7.60 18.71 13.33
CA THR A 721 8.31 18.55 12.06
C THR A 721 7.31 18.32 10.93
N TYR A 722 7.40 19.14 9.90
CA TYR A 722 6.51 19.16 8.76
C TYR A 722 7.22 18.63 7.52
N LYS A 723 6.69 17.54 6.95
CA LYS A 723 7.28 16.86 5.79
C LYS A 723 6.54 17.20 4.50
N MET A 724 7.28 17.61 3.48
CA MET A 724 6.73 17.93 2.17
C MET A 724 7.67 17.36 1.11
N TYR A 725 7.21 17.30 -0.14
CA TYR A 725 8.10 17.01 -1.25
C TYR A 725 7.59 17.64 -2.55
N PHE A 726 8.47 17.72 -3.53
CA PHE A 726 8.11 17.96 -4.91
C PHE A 726 9.06 17.22 -5.84
N ASN A 727 8.60 17.00 -7.07
CA ASN A 727 9.36 16.28 -8.07
C ASN A 727 9.86 17.25 -9.13
N ILE A 728 11.10 17.10 -9.55
CA ILE A 728 11.62 17.66 -10.79
C ILE A 728 11.33 16.66 -11.90
N LEU A 729 10.80 17.17 -13.00
CA LEU A 729 10.28 16.43 -14.11
C LEU A 729 11.08 16.81 -15.36
N ASN A 730 11.46 15.84 -16.19
CA ASN A 730 12.04 16.15 -17.50
C ASN A 730 10.95 16.63 -18.50
N LYS A 731 11.36 16.88 -19.75
CA LYS A 731 10.45 17.26 -20.85
C LYS A 731 9.30 16.28 -21.10
N LYS A 732 9.51 15.00 -20.81
CA LYS A 732 8.50 13.92 -20.93
C LYS A 732 7.63 13.79 -19.66
N LYS A 733 7.73 14.71 -18.69
CA LYS A 733 7.06 14.64 -17.37
C LYS A 733 7.43 13.41 -16.52
N VAL A 734 8.59 12.80 -16.76
CA VAL A 734 9.13 11.74 -15.90
C VAL A 734 9.84 12.36 -14.71
N VAL A 735 9.64 11.78 -13.52
CA VAL A 735 10.37 12.18 -12.32
C VAL A 735 11.84 11.82 -12.49
N VAL A 736 12.69 12.84 -12.49
CA VAL A 736 14.15 12.71 -12.57
C VAL A 736 14.84 13.03 -11.26
N LYS A 737 14.13 13.73 -10.36
CA LYS A 737 14.59 14.03 -9.00
C LYS A 737 13.39 14.22 -8.09
N LYS A 738 13.46 13.68 -6.89
CA LYS A 738 12.51 13.97 -5.81
C LYS A 738 13.21 14.84 -4.78
N VAL A 739 12.60 15.96 -4.40
CA VAL A 739 13.13 16.87 -3.39
C VAL A 739 12.20 16.81 -2.19
N ALA A 740 12.62 16.09 -1.15
CA ALA A 740 11.95 16.04 0.14
C ALA A 740 12.38 17.24 1.00
N ILE A 741 11.45 17.78 1.78
CA ILE A 741 11.63 18.98 2.60
C ILE A 741 11.11 18.67 4.00
N GLU A 742 11.92 18.93 5.02
CA GLU A 742 11.53 18.84 6.43
C GLU A 742 11.74 20.20 7.11
N ILE A 743 10.65 20.81 7.60
CA ILE A 743 10.70 22.05 8.38
C ILE A 743 10.31 21.73 9.82
N THR A 744 11.17 22.03 10.79
CA THR A 744 10.81 21.92 12.22
C THR A 744 10.52 23.30 12.79
N LYS A 745 9.31 23.52 13.31
CA LYS A 745 8.97 24.79 13.98
C LYS A 745 9.54 24.79 15.39
N LYS A 746 10.56 25.60 15.64
CA LYS A 746 11.12 25.81 16.97
C LYS A 746 10.54 27.07 17.60
N LEU A 747 10.37 27.05 18.92
CA LEU A 747 9.97 28.25 19.66
C LEU A 747 11.13 29.25 19.71
N PRO A 748 10.84 30.56 19.59
CA PRO A 748 11.87 31.59 19.54
C PRO A 748 12.54 31.80 20.90
N GLU A 749 13.83 32.15 20.88
CA GLU A 749 14.57 32.57 22.07
C GLU A 749 14.30 34.05 22.39
N PHE A 750 14.81 34.53 23.53
CA PHE A 750 14.68 35.95 23.89
C PHE A 750 15.34 36.87 22.84
N PRO A 751 14.69 37.97 22.40
CA PRO A 751 15.19 38.78 21.29
C PRO A 751 16.62 39.31 21.49
N ALA A 752 17.49 39.04 20.52
CA ALA A 752 18.88 39.52 20.55
C ALA A 752 19.00 41.06 20.49
N ALA A 753 18.00 41.74 19.89
CA ALA A 753 17.95 43.19 19.77
C ALA A 753 17.92 43.92 21.13
N PHE A 754 17.39 43.26 22.17
CA PHE A 754 17.31 43.85 23.50
C PHE A 754 18.70 43.96 24.14
N SER A 755 19.15 45.20 24.34
CA SER A 755 20.43 45.51 24.99
C SER A 755 20.40 46.89 25.62
N ALA A 756 21.15 47.10 26.70
CA ALA A 756 21.31 48.44 27.24
C ALA A 756 22.12 49.31 26.26
N LYS A 757 21.71 50.57 26.10
CA LYS A 757 22.49 51.58 25.37
C LYS A 757 23.77 51.90 26.15
N ALA A 758 24.77 52.48 25.49
CA ALA A 758 26.03 52.82 26.13
C ALA A 758 25.83 53.81 27.31
N ASN A 759 26.61 53.61 28.39
CA ASN A 759 26.64 54.46 29.58
C ASN A 759 25.28 54.64 30.30
N GLN A 760 24.40 53.65 30.24
CA GLN A 760 23.08 53.72 30.89
C GLN A 760 23.07 53.20 32.33
N PHE A 761 24.07 52.43 32.73
CA PHE A 761 24.19 51.86 34.08
C PHE A 761 25.38 52.46 34.83
N ASP A 762 25.25 52.54 36.15
CA ASP A 762 26.35 52.91 37.04
C ASP A 762 27.36 51.77 37.26
N ALA A 763 28.36 52.01 38.09
CA ALA A 763 29.42 51.03 38.40
C ALA A 763 28.93 49.73 39.07
N GLU A 764 27.71 49.73 39.63
CA GLU A 764 27.07 48.56 40.24
C GLU A 764 26.09 47.87 39.28
N GLY A 765 25.99 48.34 38.04
CA GLY A 765 25.11 47.79 37.01
C GLY A 765 23.65 48.21 37.17
N ALA A 766 23.37 49.31 37.89
CA ALA A 766 22.01 49.81 38.08
C ALA A 766 21.71 51.01 37.16
N LYS A 767 20.48 51.06 36.64
CA LYS A 767 19.93 52.23 35.96
C LYS A 767 19.49 53.21 37.04
N VAL A 768 20.22 54.33 37.15
CA VAL A 768 19.86 55.41 38.07
C VAL A 768 18.73 56.23 37.45
N VAL A 769 17.66 56.42 38.22
CA VAL A 769 16.53 57.28 37.88
C VAL A 769 16.32 58.27 39.00
N GLU A 770 16.40 59.55 38.64
CA GLU A 770 16.11 60.67 39.53
C GLU A 770 14.60 60.92 39.60
N VAL A 771 14.05 60.87 40.80
CA VAL A 771 12.66 61.20 41.10
C VAL A 771 12.64 62.61 41.70
N THR A 772 11.80 63.47 41.14
CA THR A 772 11.68 64.88 41.54
C THR A 772 10.26 65.20 41.96
N ASP A 773 10.04 66.32 42.64
CA ASP A 773 8.70 66.76 43.06
C ASP A 773 7.72 66.89 41.89
N ALA A 774 8.23 67.19 40.69
CA ALA A 774 7.42 67.28 39.46
C ALA A 774 7.14 65.92 38.80
N THR A 775 7.95 64.88 39.06
CA THR A 775 7.91 63.62 38.29
C THR A 775 7.43 62.40 39.06
N TRP A 776 7.38 62.41 40.39
CA TRP A 776 7.08 61.22 41.20
C TRP A 776 5.70 60.59 40.93
N ASN A 777 4.70 61.39 40.59
CA ASN A 777 3.34 60.95 40.23
C ASN A 777 3.10 60.91 38.71
N SER A 778 4.15 61.07 37.89
CA SER A 778 4.04 60.99 36.44
C SER A 778 3.87 59.55 35.95
N ASN A 779 3.27 59.41 34.77
CA ASN A 779 3.14 58.13 34.09
C ASN A 779 3.67 58.21 32.65
N PRO A 780 4.89 57.73 32.37
CA PRO A 780 5.85 57.12 33.30
C PRO A 780 6.68 58.16 34.08
N VAL A 781 7.23 57.76 35.23
CA VAL A 781 8.26 58.50 35.99
C VAL A 781 9.57 58.57 35.20
N HIS A 782 9.90 57.50 34.48
CA HIS A 782 11.05 57.45 33.57
C HIS A 782 10.77 56.59 32.34
N ASN A 783 11.17 57.08 31.16
CA ASN A 783 11.04 56.34 29.90
C ASN A 783 12.26 55.41 29.69
N LEU A 784 12.07 54.11 29.91
CA LEU A 784 13.06 53.06 29.67
C LEU A 784 13.44 52.89 28.20
N GLY A 785 12.60 53.33 27.25
CA GLY A 785 12.94 53.35 25.83
C GLY A 785 14.22 54.15 25.51
N THR A 786 14.55 55.13 26.35
CA THR A 786 15.79 55.90 26.25
C THR A 786 17.03 55.11 26.67
N ALA A 787 16.86 54.03 27.45
CA ALA A 787 17.95 53.27 28.06
C ALA A 787 18.26 51.94 27.34
N PHE A 788 17.31 51.39 26.57
CA PHE A 788 17.46 50.08 25.94
C PHE A 788 17.22 50.13 24.42
N ASN A 789 18.02 49.38 23.67
CA ASN A 789 17.78 49.03 22.27
C ASN A 789 16.69 47.95 22.19
N GLY A 790 15.99 47.90 21.05
CA GLY A 790 14.95 46.89 20.78
C GLY A 790 13.56 47.24 21.33
N ILE A 791 13.44 48.23 22.23
CA ILE A 791 12.14 48.72 22.73
C ILE A 791 11.64 49.90 21.89
N SER A 792 12.52 50.87 21.65
CA SER A 792 12.19 52.15 21.02
C SER A 792 13.12 52.47 19.85
N ASP A 793 12.63 53.27 18.91
CA ASP A 793 13.41 53.84 17.81
C ASP A 793 14.35 54.97 18.30
N PRO A 794 15.20 55.55 17.42
CA PRO A 794 16.06 56.68 17.78
C PRO A 794 15.31 57.94 18.28
N ASP A 795 14.05 58.13 17.90
CA ASP A 795 13.19 59.22 18.36
C ASP A 795 12.51 58.91 19.70
N ASN A 796 12.81 57.75 20.29
CA ASN A 796 12.27 57.21 21.54
C ASN A 796 10.78 56.85 21.50
N SER A 797 10.21 56.66 20.32
CA SER A 797 8.89 56.05 20.16
C SER A 797 9.00 54.54 20.34
N ILE A 798 8.04 53.92 21.05
CA ILE A 798 8.00 52.46 21.17
C ILE A 798 7.78 51.84 19.80
N ILE A 799 8.67 50.91 19.41
CA ILE A 799 8.54 50.10 18.21
C ILE A 799 8.13 48.66 18.53
N ASP A 800 8.37 48.19 19.76
CA ASP A 800 8.01 46.84 20.18
C ASP A 800 7.34 46.83 21.57
N HIS A 801 6.08 46.41 21.60
CA HIS A 801 5.24 46.38 22.80
C HIS A 801 5.26 45.02 23.52
N ASN A 802 6.04 44.05 23.03
CA ASN A 802 6.05 42.68 23.54
C ASN A 802 7.00 42.47 24.73
N TYR A 803 7.79 43.47 25.12
CA TYR A 803 8.62 43.40 26.33
C TYR A 803 7.76 43.62 27.59
N THR A 804 8.05 42.84 28.63
CA THR A 804 7.46 42.99 29.96
C THR A 804 8.56 43.10 31.00
N PHE A 805 8.40 44.05 31.92
CA PHE A 805 9.32 44.30 33.02
C PHE A 805 8.58 44.08 34.33
N THR A 806 9.22 43.38 35.27
CA THR A 806 8.62 43.08 36.57
C THR A 806 9.59 43.37 37.69
N CYS A 807 9.06 43.89 38.79
CA CYS A 807 9.77 44.13 40.04
C CYS A 807 9.03 43.40 41.17
N SER A 808 9.75 42.91 42.17
CA SER A 808 9.14 42.34 43.38
C SER A 808 8.41 43.39 44.21
N GLU A 809 8.86 44.64 44.15
CA GLU A 809 8.18 45.78 44.78
C GLU A 809 6.95 46.15 43.94
N LYS A 810 5.75 45.85 44.47
CA LYS A 810 4.48 46.03 43.76
C LYS A 810 4.10 47.48 43.55
N LYS A 811 4.66 48.40 44.34
CA LYS A 811 4.47 49.84 44.17
C LYS A 811 5.20 50.38 42.93
N ILE A 812 6.13 49.63 42.35
CA ILE A 812 6.80 49.99 41.08
C ILE A 812 6.11 49.21 39.95
N VAL A 813 5.24 49.90 39.21
CA VAL A 813 4.43 49.28 38.16
C VAL A 813 4.94 49.70 36.80
N PHE A 814 5.39 48.73 36.00
CA PHE A 814 5.80 48.97 34.62
C PHE A 814 4.60 48.99 33.69
N ASN A 815 4.58 49.93 32.76
CA ASN A 815 3.51 50.06 31.80
C ASN A 815 3.97 50.81 30.54
N SER A 816 3.27 50.55 29.44
CA SER A 816 3.32 51.33 28.21
C SER A 816 2.10 52.25 28.14
N THR A 817 2.28 53.53 27.87
CA THR A 817 1.15 54.44 27.61
C THR A 817 0.88 54.55 26.11
N LEU A 818 -0.34 54.18 25.68
CA LEU A 818 -0.75 54.20 24.26
C LEU A 818 -0.78 55.61 23.66
N ASN A 819 -0.93 56.66 24.49
CA ASN A 819 -1.12 58.03 24.01
C ASN A 819 0.18 58.81 23.82
N ASP A 820 1.28 58.42 24.49
CA ASP A 820 2.54 59.18 24.51
C ASP A 820 3.74 58.40 23.94
N ASN A 821 3.55 57.15 23.48
CA ASN A 821 4.59 56.30 22.91
C ASN A 821 5.80 56.09 23.85
N ARG A 822 5.58 56.02 25.18
CA ARG A 822 6.65 55.83 26.18
C ARG A 822 6.49 54.52 26.95
N TYR A 823 7.60 53.83 27.15
CA TYR A 823 7.65 52.60 27.96
C TYR A 823 8.40 52.90 29.24
N GLY A 824 7.80 52.70 30.40
CA GLY A 824 8.44 53.05 31.66
C GLY A 824 7.78 52.41 32.87
N PHE A 825 7.96 53.05 34.01
CA PHE A 825 7.25 52.69 35.24
C PHE A 825 6.63 53.91 35.89
N LYS A 826 5.57 53.67 36.67
CA LYS A 826 5.00 54.63 37.61
C LYS A 826 5.19 54.12 39.04
N LEU A 827 5.12 55.05 40.00
CA LEU A 827 4.97 54.72 41.42
C LEU A 827 3.48 54.65 41.75
N ASP A 828 2.98 53.46 42.05
CA ASP A 828 1.57 53.22 42.39
C ASP A 828 1.37 53.41 43.90
N VAL A 829 1.36 54.68 44.31
CA VAL A 829 1.24 55.11 45.69
C VAL A 829 0.20 56.23 45.83
N ASN A 830 -0.39 56.36 47.01
CA ASN A 830 -1.52 57.26 47.24
C ASN A 830 -1.11 58.69 47.63
N ASP A 831 0.12 58.87 48.11
CA ASP A 831 0.66 60.12 48.60
C ASP A 831 2.18 60.19 48.45
N LYS A 832 2.73 61.37 48.76
CA LYS A 832 4.13 61.72 48.59
C LYS A 832 5.06 61.01 49.58
N ASP A 833 4.59 60.75 50.80
CA ASP A 833 5.38 60.07 51.84
C ASP A 833 5.59 58.60 51.45
N ALA A 834 4.55 57.95 50.94
CA ALA A 834 4.63 56.58 50.42
C ALA A 834 5.50 56.48 49.15
N ALA A 835 5.63 57.55 48.36
CA ALA A 835 6.60 57.65 47.26
C ALA A 835 8.03 57.77 47.80
N ALA A 836 8.26 58.61 48.81
CA ALA A 836 9.57 58.83 49.42
C ALA A 836 10.19 57.53 49.95
N ASP A 837 9.37 56.58 50.41
CA ASP A 837 9.82 55.23 50.80
C ASP A 837 10.46 54.41 49.65
N LEU A 838 10.30 54.80 48.39
CA LEU A 838 10.77 54.03 47.23
C LEU A 838 12.12 54.52 46.68
N PHE A 839 12.63 55.65 47.16
CA PHE A 839 13.91 56.22 46.75
C PHE A 839 14.66 56.83 47.94
N ALA A 840 15.90 57.24 47.74
CA ALA A 840 16.70 57.87 48.79
C ALA A 840 17.50 59.05 48.24
N ASP A 841 17.87 59.98 49.12
CA ASP A 841 18.60 61.21 48.78
C ASP A 841 20.08 60.97 48.41
N LYS A 842 20.71 59.91 48.95
CA LYS A 842 22.12 59.56 48.66
C LYS A 842 22.26 58.64 47.45
N SER A 843 23.39 58.78 46.74
CA SER A 843 23.78 57.97 45.57
C SER A 843 23.89 56.45 45.81
N ALA A 844 23.88 56.01 47.08
CA ALA A 844 23.80 54.60 47.48
C ALA A 844 22.35 54.07 47.61
N GLY A 845 21.36 54.78 47.03
CA GLY A 845 19.92 54.58 47.24
C GLY A 845 19.35 53.18 46.94
N LYS A 846 18.02 53.03 47.13
CA LYS A 846 17.34 51.72 47.05
C LYS A 846 17.47 51.11 45.64
N ILE A 847 17.85 49.84 45.62
CA ILE A 847 18.04 49.06 44.40
C ILE A 847 16.94 48.00 44.29
N TYR A 848 16.38 47.88 43.10
CA TYR A 848 15.34 46.92 42.77
C TYR A 848 15.79 46.04 41.61
N ASP A 849 15.66 44.72 41.75
CA ASP A 849 15.94 43.78 40.67
C ASP A 849 14.78 43.76 39.67
N ILE A 850 15.08 44.03 38.41
CA ILE A 850 14.10 44.06 37.33
C ILE A 850 14.29 42.84 36.43
N ASN A 851 13.26 42.00 36.39
CA ASN A 851 13.22 40.84 35.50
C ASN A 851 12.54 41.23 34.19
N VAL A 852 13.17 40.84 33.09
CA VAL A 852 12.68 41.10 31.73
C VAL A 852 12.15 39.80 31.12
N SER A 853 11.02 39.89 30.42
CA SER A 853 10.49 38.81 29.60
C SER A 853 9.94 39.37 28.29
N TYR A 854 9.76 38.50 27.31
CA TYR A 854 9.21 38.84 26.01
C TYR A 854 8.06 37.91 25.66
N ILE A 855 6.95 38.46 25.17
CA ILE A 855 5.77 37.70 24.76
C ILE A 855 5.66 37.64 23.23
N TYR A 856 5.73 36.43 22.69
CA TYR A 856 5.46 36.15 21.28
C TYR A 856 3.99 35.82 21.09
N ASN A 857 3.20 36.81 20.63
CA ASN A 857 1.76 36.65 20.38
C ASN A 857 1.50 35.77 19.14
N ASN A 858 0.45 34.93 19.17
CA ASN A 858 0.02 34.06 18.06
C ASN A 858 1.06 33.08 17.52
N VAL A 859 2.01 32.65 18.36
CA VAL A 859 3.10 31.74 17.98
C VAL A 859 2.88 30.33 18.49
N SER A 860 2.49 30.13 19.76
CA SER A 860 2.40 28.78 20.33
C SER A 860 1.09 28.09 19.97
N SER A 861 1.16 26.78 19.74
CA SER A 861 -0.02 25.93 19.57
C SER A 861 -0.55 25.35 20.89
N GLU A 862 0.23 25.46 21.97
CA GLU A 862 -0.01 24.79 23.24
C GLU A 862 -0.63 25.70 24.30
N SER A 863 -0.52 27.02 24.14
CA SER A 863 -1.13 27.99 25.05
C SER A 863 -2.56 28.35 24.64
N VAL A 864 -3.40 28.65 25.65
CA VAL A 864 -4.83 28.97 25.46
C VAL A 864 -5.03 30.26 24.66
N ASP A 865 -4.13 31.22 24.82
CA ASP A 865 -4.12 32.51 24.12
C ASP A 865 -3.20 32.52 22.89
N ASN A 866 -2.60 31.37 22.55
CA ASN A 866 -1.61 31.19 21.49
C ASN A 866 -0.32 32.02 21.67
N SER A 867 -0.06 32.57 22.86
CA SER A 867 1.16 33.32 23.16
C SER A 867 2.29 32.43 23.69
N TYR A 868 3.54 32.83 23.50
CA TYR A 868 4.71 32.19 24.09
C TYR A 868 5.57 33.22 24.82
N THR A 869 5.70 33.09 26.14
CA THR A 869 6.52 34.01 26.95
C THR A 869 7.88 33.40 27.22
N VAL A 870 8.94 34.09 26.82
CA VAL A 870 10.33 33.73 27.11
C VAL A 870 10.94 34.68 28.13
N LYS A 871 11.59 34.13 29.16
CA LYS A 871 12.32 34.93 30.15
C LYS A 871 13.66 35.38 29.58
N ALA A 872 14.06 36.60 29.87
CA ALA A 872 15.38 37.08 29.51
C ALA A 872 16.47 36.26 30.23
N PRO A 873 17.62 36.02 29.58
CA PRO A 873 18.80 35.49 30.27
C PRO A 873 19.18 36.40 31.45
N ALA A 874 19.75 35.83 32.51
CA ALA A 874 20.09 36.60 33.73
C ALA A 874 20.94 37.86 33.47
N ALA A 875 21.82 37.82 32.46
CA ALA A 875 22.66 38.96 32.07
C ALA A 875 21.90 40.12 31.38
N LYS A 876 20.65 39.90 30.98
CA LYS A 876 19.76 40.91 30.38
C LYS A 876 18.79 41.51 31.39
N ASN A 877 18.65 40.88 32.57
CA ASN A 877 18.02 41.52 33.72
C ASN A 877 18.92 42.64 34.24
N PHE A 878 18.33 43.65 34.86
CA PHE A 878 19.07 44.81 35.34
C PHE A 878 18.54 45.30 36.68
N LYS A 879 19.30 46.19 37.30
CA LYS A 879 18.93 46.82 38.57
C LYS A 879 18.39 48.22 38.31
N LEU A 880 17.34 48.61 39.02
CA LEU A 880 16.82 49.97 39.02
C LEU A 880 17.18 50.64 40.34
N ARG A 881 17.87 51.77 40.28
CA ARG A 881 18.20 52.59 41.45
C ARG A 881 17.39 53.88 41.40
N LEU A 882 16.52 54.08 42.37
CA LEU A 882 15.73 55.31 42.47
C LEU A 882 16.38 56.24 43.50
N VAL A 883 16.65 57.48 43.10
CA VAL A 883 17.24 58.51 43.95
C VAL A 883 16.41 59.79 43.90
N CYS A 884 16.48 60.60 44.96
CA CYS A 884 15.91 61.93 44.92
C CYS A 884 16.77 62.82 44.01
N GLY A 885 16.19 63.30 42.91
CA GLY A 885 16.86 64.26 42.00
C GLY A 885 16.92 65.68 42.58
N GLU A 886 16.21 65.92 43.67
CA GLU A 886 16.04 67.21 44.32
C GLU A 886 16.58 67.26 45.76
N GLY A 887 17.37 66.25 46.12
CA GLY A 887 18.04 66.14 47.40
C GLY A 887 18.87 67.37 47.75
N PHE A 888 18.80 67.82 48.99
CA PHE A 888 19.59 68.98 49.42
C PHE A 888 20.96 68.54 49.95
N THR A 889 21.99 69.20 49.43
CA THR A 889 23.36 69.05 49.93
C THR A 889 24.00 70.42 50.09
N SER A 890 25.11 70.46 50.82
CA SER A 890 25.90 71.68 50.99
C SER A 890 27.38 71.43 50.75
N GLU A 891 28.10 72.51 50.49
CA GLU A 891 29.56 72.53 50.40
C GLU A 891 30.09 73.75 51.16
N TRP A 892 31.24 73.60 51.82
CA TRP A 892 31.93 74.75 52.42
C TRP A 892 32.37 75.71 51.33
N LYS A 893 32.16 77.02 51.52
CA LYS A 893 32.46 78.03 50.51
C LYS A 893 33.83 78.68 50.70
N ASN A 894 34.29 78.79 51.95
CA ASN A 894 35.40 79.66 52.31
C ASN A 894 36.72 78.88 52.37
N PHE A 895 37.50 78.96 51.29
CA PHE A 895 38.84 78.39 51.23
C PHE A 895 39.89 79.47 50.94
N ASP A 896 41.11 79.28 51.44
CA ASP A 896 42.25 80.10 51.05
C ASP A 896 42.75 79.75 49.63
N ASP A 897 43.73 80.51 49.13
CA ASP A 897 44.32 80.29 47.79
C ASP A 897 44.97 78.90 47.63
N LYS A 898 45.21 78.17 48.74
CA LYS A 898 45.75 76.81 48.77
C LYS A 898 44.67 75.74 48.98
N LYS A 899 43.39 76.13 48.96
CA LYS A 899 42.23 75.28 49.23
C LYS A 899 42.14 74.75 50.67
N ASN A 900 42.76 75.42 51.64
CA ASN A 900 42.52 75.12 53.05
C ASN A 900 41.26 75.84 53.54
N PRO A 901 40.40 75.20 54.35
CA PRO A 901 39.17 75.80 54.83
C PRO A 901 39.47 76.96 55.78
N ILE A 902 38.95 78.14 55.45
CA ILE A 902 39.02 79.32 56.32
C ILE A 902 37.98 79.14 57.42
N LYS A 903 38.43 79.09 58.68
CA LYS A 903 37.55 78.84 59.82
C LYS A 903 36.69 80.06 60.16
N GLN A 904 35.41 79.84 60.39
CA GLN A 904 34.49 80.84 60.92
C GLN A 904 34.73 81.04 62.42
N VAL A 905 35.01 82.28 62.81
CA VAL A 905 35.29 82.63 64.20
C VAL A 905 34.00 83.02 64.92
N LEU A 906 33.74 82.39 66.06
CA LEU A 906 32.66 82.73 67.00
C LEU A 906 33.28 83.23 68.30
N LYS A 907 32.78 84.34 68.84
CA LYS A 907 33.22 84.88 70.14
C LYS A 907 32.18 84.55 71.19
N TYR A 908 32.62 84.03 72.33
CA TYR A 908 31.73 83.71 73.44
C TYR A 908 31.28 85.00 74.15
N THR A 909 30.06 85.48 73.83
CA THR A 909 29.51 86.74 74.37
C THR A 909 28.03 86.60 74.74
N ASP A 910 27.52 87.59 75.47
CA ASP A 910 26.12 87.71 75.90
C ASP A 910 25.17 88.15 74.75
N ARG A 911 25.68 88.33 73.52
CA ARG A 911 24.88 88.60 72.31
C ARG A 911 24.89 87.41 71.37
N GLU A 912 23.77 87.20 70.69
CA GLU A 912 23.67 86.21 69.61
C GLU A 912 24.62 86.57 68.46
N THR A 913 25.34 85.57 67.94
CA THR A 913 26.09 85.72 66.70
C THR A 913 25.28 85.14 65.56
N LYS A 914 25.03 85.92 64.53
CA LYS A 914 24.27 85.48 63.35
C LYS A 914 25.21 85.34 62.16
N VAL A 915 25.17 84.19 61.50
CA VAL A 915 25.98 83.90 60.32
C VAL A 915 25.05 83.57 59.16
N LYS A 916 25.11 84.36 58.09
CA LYS A 916 24.32 84.09 56.89
C LYS A 916 24.79 82.82 56.23
N LEU A 917 23.84 81.98 55.82
CA LEU A 917 24.09 80.73 55.13
C LEU A 917 24.99 80.94 53.90
N ALA A 918 24.66 81.93 53.07
CA ALA A 918 25.38 82.25 51.84
C ALA A 918 26.82 82.76 52.04
N ASP A 919 27.18 83.19 53.26
CA ASP A 919 28.51 83.68 53.58
C ASP A 919 29.50 82.54 53.84
N ILE A 920 29.01 81.35 54.23
CA ILE A 920 29.85 80.22 54.66
C ILE A 920 29.63 78.93 53.87
N LEU A 921 28.44 78.75 53.29
CA LEU A 921 28.06 77.54 52.58
C LEU A 921 27.54 77.83 51.18
N LYS A 922 27.75 76.87 50.29
CA LYS A 922 27.14 76.80 48.97
C LYS A 922 26.20 75.61 48.96
N PHE A 923 24.92 75.86 48.74
CA PHE A 923 23.91 74.81 48.75
C PHE A 923 23.64 74.31 47.34
N LYS A 924 23.27 73.04 47.25
CA LYS A 924 22.83 72.40 46.01
C LYS A 924 21.50 71.71 46.25
N LYS A 925 20.65 71.76 45.22
CA LYS A 925 19.43 70.97 45.09
C LYS A 925 19.67 70.00 43.94
N GLY A 926 19.86 68.73 44.25
CA GLY A 926 20.47 67.78 43.32
C GLY A 926 21.85 68.25 42.85
N GLY A 927 22.08 68.27 41.54
CA GLY A 927 23.34 68.70 40.94
C GLY A 927 23.51 70.21 40.73
N VAL A 928 22.48 71.02 41.02
CA VAL A 928 22.48 72.46 40.69
C VAL A 928 22.60 73.33 41.94
N ASP A 929 23.26 74.47 41.78
CA ASP A 929 23.39 75.48 42.83
C ASP A 929 22.00 75.99 43.25
N TYR A 930 21.72 75.92 44.54
CA TYR A 930 20.46 76.36 45.11
C TYR A 930 20.63 77.73 45.75
N THR A 931 19.94 78.73 45.21
CA THR A 931 20.03 80.14 45.65
C THR A 931 18.73 80.68 46.25
N SER A 932 17.70 79.84 46.35
CA SER A 932 16.42 80.20 46.97
C SER A 932 16.48 80.06 48.49
N THR A 933 15.48 80.61 49.19
CA THR A 933 15.41 80.58 50.66
C THR A 933 14.91 79.24 51.19
N PHE A 934 15.57 78.70 52.20
CA PHE A 934 15.13 77.50 52.93
C PHE A 934 14.01 77.80 53.93
N SER A 935 13.04 76.89 54.06
CA SER A 935 12.04 76.94 55.13
C SER A 935 12.58 76.34 56.43
N ALA A 936 11.86 76.55 57.55
CA ALA A 936 12.23 75.96 58.84
C ALA A 936 12.27 74.42 58.81
N ASP A 937 11.52 73.79 57.90
CA ASP A 937 11.48 72.34 57.75
C ASP A 937 12.66 71.79 56.93
N ASN A 938 13.34 72.63 56.13
CA ASN A 938 14.43 72.19 55.26
C ASN A 938 15.80 72.11 55.97
N ILE A 939 15.97 72.77 57.10
CA ILE A 939 17.21 72.72 57.90
C ILE A 939 16.79 72.54 59.36
N LYS A 940 17.04 71.35 59.89
CA LYS A 940 16.71 70.95 61.26
C LYS A 940 17.95 70.45 62.01
N GLU A 941 17.79 70.16 63.30
CA GLU A 941 18.82 69.51 64.12
C GLU A 941 20.18 70.22 64.05
N CYS A 942 20.16 71.55 64.17
CA CYS A 942 21.37 72.38 64.12
C CYS A 942 22.14 72.28 65.44
N HIS A 943 23.40 71.89 65.37
CA HIS A 943 24.26 71.76 66.53
C HIS A 943 25.66 72.33 66.25
N LEU A 944 26.29 72.91 67.27
CA LEU A 944 27.71 73.24 67.24
C LEU A 944 28.47 72.31 68.17
N ALA A 945 29.10 71.29 67.61
CA ALA A 945 29.81 70.26 68.36
C ALA A 945 31.26 70.69 68.66
N SER A 946 31.68 70.62 69.92
CA SER A 946 33.07 70.74 70.34
C SER A 946 33.43 69.62 71.30
N ASN A 947 34.67 69.13 71.24
CA ASN A 947 35.14 68.03 72.11
C ASN A 947 34.23 66.78 72.12
N SER A 948 33.52 66.51 71.01
CA SER A 948 32.53 65.43 70.88
C SER A 948 31.24 65.61 71.68
N VAL A 949 30.94 66.82 72.14
CA VAL A 949 29.68 67.20 72.79
C VAL A 949 28.96 68.21 71.91
N ASP A 950 27.71 67.90 71.55
CA ASP A 950 26.85 68.82 70.80
C ASP A 950 26.38 69.97 71.70
N ASP A 951 26.49 71.20 71.20
CA ASP A 951 26.08 72.44 71.85
C ASP A 951 26.75 72.69 73.22
N GLU A 952 28.03 72.36 73.36
CA GLU A 952 28.79 72.56 74.60
C GLU A 952 28.79 74.06 75.04
N TYR A 953 29.07 74.96 74.09
CA TYR A 953 29.19 76.41 74.36
C TYR A 953 28.07 77.25 73.72
N PHE A 954 27.53 76.84 72.58
CA PHE A 954 26.46 77.54 71.87
C PHE A 954 25.31 76.59 71.57
N THR A 955 24.07 77.05 71.75
CA THR A 955 22.94 76.45 71.04
C THR A 955 22.82 77.07 69.67
N VAL A 956 22.52 76.27 68.64
CA VAL A 956 22.34 76.74 67.27
C VAL A 956 20.89 76.57 66.86
N THR A 957 20.32 77.61 66.26
CA THR A 957 19.01 77.53 65.61
C THR A 957 19.08 78.12 64.21
N PHE A 958 18.27 77.60 63.29
CA PHE A 958 18.11 78.17 61.95
C PHE A 958 16.99 79.22 61.93
N ASP A 959 17.33 80.45 61.54
CA ASP A 959 16.36 81.51 61.27
C ASP A 959 16.00 81.52 59.78
N ALA A 960 14.86 80.92 59.45
CA ALA A 960 14.36 80.82 58.09
C ALA A 960 13.96 82.17 57.47
N VAL A 961 13.61 83.19 58.26
CA VAL A 961 13.22 84.50 57.73
C VAL A 961 14.46 85.24 57.19
N ASN A 962 15.57 85.17 57.93
CA ASN A 962 16.79 85.88 57.59
C ASN A 962 17.84 85.00 56.88
N GLN A 963 17.62 83.69 56.79
CA GLN A 963 18.56 82.71 56.22
C GLN A 963 19.91 82.73 56.96
N GLU A 964 19.85 82.64 58.29
CA GLU A 964 21.01 82.74 59.19
C GLU A 964 21.05 81.58 60.20
N PHE A 965 22.23 81.06 60.49
CA PHE A 965 22.47 80.30 61.71
C PHE A 965 22.65 81.27 62.87
N VAL A 966 21.83 81.11 63.89
CA VAL A 966 21.87 81.92 65.11
C VAL A 966 22.55 81.11 66.19
N PHE A 967 23.72 81.59 66.62
CA PHE A 967 24.53 81.00 67.67
C PHE A 967 24.29 81.77 68.97
N THR A 968 23.70 81.11 69.96
CA THR A 968 23.39 81.70 71.28
C THR A 968 24.24 81.03 72.35
N SER A 969 25.09 81.81 73.03
CA SER A 969 25.97 81.30 74.08
C SER A 969 25.17 80.72 75.25
N LYS A 970 25.48 79.50 75.68
CA LYS A 970 24.89 78.88 76.88
C LYS A 970 25.44 79.55 78.14
N GLN A 971 24.71 80.48 78.71
CA GLN A 971 25.11 81.26 79.89
C GLN A 971 25.35 80.41 81.16
N SER A 972 24.91 79.14 81.17
CA SER A 972 25.15 78.19 82.26
C SER A 972 26.48 77.43 82.14
N ALA A 973 27.22 77.57 81.03
CA ALA A 973 28.51 76.95 80.80
C ALA A 973 29.65 77.97 81.03
N ASN A 974 30.81 77.52 81.52
CA ASN A 974 31.99 78.37 81.60
C ASN A 974 32.48 78.70 80.17
N PRO A 975 32.93 79.94 79.90
CA PRO A 975 33.54 80.27 78.61
C PRO A 975 34.76 79.38 78.34
N PRO A 976 35.07 79.08 77.08
CA PRO A 976 36.26 78.30 76.75
C PRO A 976 37.52 79.04 77.21
N THR A 977 38.47 78.29 77.77
CA THR A 977 39.74 78.81 78.34
C THR A 977 40.88 78.92 77.32
N SER A 978 40.60 78.55 76.06
CA SER A 978 41.47 78.67 74.90
C SER A 978 40.62 78.52 73.63
N ASP A 979 41.14 78.93 72.46
CA ASP A 979 40.44 78.72 71.18
C ASP A 979 40.07 77.23 70.97
N VAL A 980 38.78 76.92 70.84
CA VAL A 980 38.26 75.56 70.63
C VAL A 980 37.82 75.38 69.17
N THR A 981 38.28 74.33 68.51
CA THR A 981 37.74 73.96 67.20
C THR A 981 36.36 73.33 67.36
N ALA A 982 35.40 73.79 66.57
CA ALA A 982 34.04 73.29 66.61
C ALA A 982 33.57 72.86 65.20
N THR A 983 32.60 71.96 65.18
CA THR A 983 31.97 71.41 63.99
C THR A 983 30.51 71.82 63.97
N LEU A 984 30.12 72.59 62.96
CA LEU A 984 28.71 72.85 62.71
C LEU A 984 28.09 71.59 62.10
N LYS A 985 27.04 71.08 62.73
CA LYS A 985 26.24 69.96 62.23
C LYS A 985 24.82 70.46 62.00
N PHE A 986 24.20 70.03 60.91
CA PHE A 986 22.78 70.27 60.68
C PHE A 986 22.25 69.20 59.72
N THR A 987 20.94 68.96 59.77
CA THR A 987 20.28 68.02 58.87
C THR A 987 19.49 68.81 57.84
N MET A 988 19.83 68.61 56.57
CA MET A 988 19.04 69.11 55.45
C MET A 988 17.90 68.15 55.16
N VAL A 989 16.70 68.66 54.90
CA VAL A 989 15.53 67.87 54.55
C VAL A 989 15.01 68.29 53.19
N ASP A 990 14.96 67.33 52.27
CA ASP A 990 14.48 67.55 50.92
C ASP A 990 12.95 67.66 50.82
N SER A 991 12.44 67.84 49.59
CA SER A 991 11.00 67.99 49.36
C SER A 991 10.20 66.71 49.64
N PHE A 992 10.84 65.55 49.77
CA PHE A 992 10.25 64.25 50.05
C PHE A 992 10.43 63.82 51.51
N GLY A 993 11.06 64.65 52.34
CA GLY A 993 11.29 64.36 53.74
C GLY A 993 12.53 63.48 53.98
N HIS A 994 13.38 63.26 52.97
CA HIS A 994 14.65 62.58 53.18
C HIS A 994 15.64 63.49 53.90
N GLU A 995 16.41 62.89 54.81
CA GLU A 995 17.27 63.63 55.72
C GLU A 995 18.76 63.40 55.40
N ASN A 996 19.47 64.50 55.15
CA ASN A 996 20.89 64.54 54.87
C ASN A 996 21.62 65.28 55.99
N ALA A 997 22.30 64.53 56.86
CA ALA A 997 23.20 65.12 57.84
C ALA A 997 24.45 65.72 57.15
N GLU A 998 24.75 66.97 57.51
CA GLU A 998 25.85 67.78 57.01
C GLU A 998 26.76 68.19 58.18
N GLU A 999 28.08 68.09 57.99
CA GLU A 999 29.06 68.39 59.03
C GLU A 999 30.23 69.22 58.51
N TYR A 1000 30.54 70.32 59.21
CA TYR A 1000 31.60 71.25 58.85
C TYR A 1000 32.51 71.58 60.03
N PRO A 1001 33.71 70.97 60.12
CA PRO A 1001 34.66 71.17 61.24
C PRO A 1001 35.47 72.47 61.11
N TYR A 1002 34.82 73.54 60.64
CA TYR A 1002 35.46 74.78 60.22
C TYR A 1002 35.06 75.97 61.10
N PHE A 1003 34.73 75.73 62.36
CA PHE A 1003 34.45 76.80 63.33
C PHE A 1003 35.54 76.88 64.39
N THR A 1004 35.79 78.07 64.92
CA THR A 1004 36.66 78.28 66.07
C THR A 1004 35.99 79.20 67.06
N ILE A 1005 35.78 78.71 68.27
CA ILE A 1005 35.23 79.46 69.38
C ILE A 1005 36.40 80.10 70.12
N LYS A 1006 36.41 81.43 70.18
CA LYS A 1006 37.42 82.19 70.91
C LYS A 1006 37.00 82.48 72.34
N GLU A 1007 37.99 82.49 73.22
CA GLU A 1007 37.86 83.00 74.58
C GLU A 1007 37.42 84.48 74.56
N LYS A 1008 36.73 84.90 75.63
CA LYS A 1008 36.02 86.19 75.73
C LYS A 1008 36.92 87.40 75.53
#